data_AF-A0A8C9C3I6-F1
#
_entry.id   AF-A0A8C9C3I6-F1
#
_cell.length_a   1.000
_cell.length_b   1.000
_cell.length_c   1.000
_cell.angle_alpha   90.00
_cell.angle_beta   90.00
_cell.angle_gamma   90.00
#
_symmetry.space_group_name_H-M   'P 1'
#
loop_
_entity.id
_entity.type
_entity.pdbx_description
1 polymer ?
#
loop_
_entity_poly.entity_id
_entity_poly.type
_entity_poly.pdbx_seq_one_letter_code
_entity_poly.pdbx_strand_id
1 'polypeptide(L)'
;MGPGPSRAARVLRPMFCALALMVAASDRVASAFNLDTRFLVVKEAGNPGSLFGYSVALHRQTERQQRYLLLAGAPRDLAVPDGYTNQTGAVYLCPLTAHKNDCERMDIAEKSDPDHHIIEDMWLGVTVASQGPAGRVLVCAHRYTQVLWSGSEDQRRMVGKCYVRGNDLELDPSDDWQTYHNEMCNSNTDYLETGMCQLGASGGFTQNTVYFGAPGAYNWKGNSYMIQRKDWDLSEYSYKDPADQGNLYIGYTMQVGSAVLHPTSTTIVTGAPRHQHVGAVFLLSQEAGGDLRRRQVLEGRQVGAYFGSAIALADLNNDGWQDLLVGAPYYFERKEEVGGAIYVFMNQAGTSFPAHPSLLLHGPSRSAFGFSVASIGDINQDGFQDVAVGAPFEGLGKVYIYHGSSRGLLRQPQQVIHGEKLGLPGLATFGYSLSGQMDVDENLYPDLLVGSLSDHIVLLRARPVINILHRTLVARPSVLDPALCTTTSCVQVELCFAYNQSAGDPNYRRNITLAYTLEADRDRRPPRLRFARSQSAIFHGFFSMPEMRCQTLELLLMDNVRDKLRPIIISMNYSLPLRMPERPRLGLRSLDAYPVLNPAQALENHTEVQFQKECGPDNKCDSNLQMQAAFVSELGQRLSRLPYSRDFRKLLLSLNLTNTPSRERAGEDAHEALLTLAVPPALLLSSVRPPGACQANETMTIVCELGNPFKRNQRMELLIAFEVIGVTLHTRELQAQLQLSTSSHQDDLWPITLTLLVDYTLQASLSMVSHRLQSFFGGTVMGESGMKTVEDVGSPLKYEFQVGPVGEGLAALGTLILGLEWPYEVSNGKWLLYPTEITVHGSGSWHCRPPGDLVNPLNLTLSVPGDRPPSPQRRRRQLDPGGGQGPLPVTLAAAKKAKSEIQLSCGGDHTRCVWLECRIPDAPVITNVTVQARVWNSTFIEDYKDFDRVRVASWATLFLRTSVPTINMENKTVRFSVDIDSELVEELPAEIELWLVLVAVSAGLLLLGLVILLLWKCDFFKRTRYYRIMPKYHGVRIREEERYPPPGSTLPTKKHWVTSWQTRDRYY
;
A
#
# COMPACT_ATOMS: atom_id res chain seq x y z
N MET A 1 -34.66 4.26 -47.07
CA MET A 1 -34.39 2.96 -46.41
C MET A 1 -32.97 2.52 -46.74
N GLY A 2 -32.21 2.15 -45.72
CA GLY A 2 -30.87 1.57 -45.80
C GLY A 2 -30.19 1.64 -44.42
N PRO A 3 -29.02 1.01 -44.21
CA PRO A 3 -28.34 0.07 -45.10
C PRO A 3 -27.85 -1.23 -44.37
N GLY A 4 -27.16 -2.11 -45.09
CA GLY A 4 -26.15 -3.05 -44.52
C GLY A 4 -24.74 -2.62 -44.93
N PRO A 5 -23.68 -3.48 -44.95
CA PRO A 5 -23.60 -4.89 -44.53
C PRO A 5 -22.29 -5.30 -43.76
N SER A 6 -22.22 -6.59 -43.38
CA SER A 6 -21.07 -7.50 -43.08
C SER A 6 -19.60 -7.08 -42.80
N ARG A 7 -19.08 -7.57 -41.64
CA ARG A 7 -17.78 -8.28 -41.34
C ARG A 7 -16.39 -7.67 -41.67
N ALA A 8 -15.53 -7.46 -40.63
CA ALA A 8 -14.13 -7.99 -40.49
C ALA A 8 -13.42 -7.61 -39.15
N ALA A 9 -12.42 -8.42 -38.73
CA ALA A 9 -11.25 -8.19 -37.82
C ALA A 9 -11.34 -7.27 -36.56
N ARG A 10 -11.19 -7.77 -35.31
CA ARG A 10 -9.94 -8.14 -34.53
C ARG A 10 -9.10 -6.97 -33.97
N VAL A 11 -9.05 -6.85 -32.62
CA VAL A 11 -7.91 -6.51 -31.70
C VAL A 11 -8.53 -6.38 -30.28
N LEU A 12 -8.38 -7.36 -29.39
CA LEU A 12 -7.38 -7.46 -28.30
C LEU A 12 -7.24 -6.24 -27.35
N ARG A 13 -7.64 -6.44 -26.08
CA ARG A 13 -7.06 -5.74 -24.90
C ARG A 13 -6.90 -6.72 -23.74
N PRO A 14 -5.69 -7.24 -23.48
CA PRO A 14 -5.37 -7.99 -22.28
C PRO A 14 -4.35 -7.25 -21.40
N MET A 15 -4.72 -6.79 -20.19
CA MET A 15 -3.77 -6.55 -19.10
C MET A 15 -4.43 -6.31 -17.73
N PHE A 16 -5.23 -7.26 -17.25
CA PHE A 16 -5.61 -7.33 -15.82
C PHE A 16 -5.26 -8.66 -15.13
N CYS A 17 -4.63 -9.60 -15.85
CA CYS A 17 -4.16 -10.88 -15.29
C CYS A 17 -2.65 -10.90 -14.95
N ALA A 18 -1.88 -9.87 -15.30
CA ALA A 18 -0.44 -9.83 -15.03
C ALA A 18 -0.11 -9.46 -13.57
N LEU A 19 -0.92 -8.62 -12.92
CA LEU A 19 -0.66 -8.21 -11.53
C LEU A 19 -0.92 -9.33 -10.50
N ALA A 20 -1.79 -10.29 -10.84
CA ALA A 20 -2.05 -11.47 -10.01
C ALA A 20 -0.90 -12.50 -10.03
N LEU A 21 0.06 -12.36 -10.96
CA LEU A 21 1.25 -13.23 -11.06
C LEU A 21 2.48 -12.67 -10.35
N MET A 22 2.47 -11.40 -9.94
CA MET A 22 3.54 -10.79 -9.13
C MET A 22 3.31 -10.90 -7.60
N VAL A 23 2.26 -11.62 -7.18
CA VAL A 23 1.94 -11.90 -5.77
C VAL A 23 2.42 -13.29 -5.32
N ALA A 24 3.00 -14.10 -6.21
CA ALA A 24 3.26 -15.53 -5.95
C ALA A 24 4.70 -16.00 -6.18
N ALA A 25 5.68 -15.09 -6.40
CA ALA A 25 7.02 -15.46 -6.85
C ALA A 25 8.21 -14.73 -6.17
N SER A 26 8.04 -14.15 -4.98
CA SER A 26 9.16 -13.95 -4.04
C SER A 26 8.71 -13.63 -2.61
N ASP A 27 7.73 -14.37 -2.07
CA ASP A 27 7.76 -14.60 -0.62
C ASP A 27 9.08 -15.30 -0.31
N ARG A 28 10.03 -14.58 0.29
CA ARG A 28 11.21 -15.23 0.86
C ARG A 28 10.75 -16.05 2.05
N VAL A 29 10.50 -17.33 1.73
CA VAL A 29 10.42 -18.51 2.58
C VAL A 29 10.85 -18.22 4.02
N ALA A 30 9.93 -18.49 4.95
CA ALA A 30 10.13 -18.36 6.38
C ALA A 30 11.53 -18.79 6.82
N SER A 31 12.25 -17.92 7.51
CA SER A 31 13.54 -18.25 8.14
C SER A 31 13.30 -19.23 9.29
N ALA A 32 13.24 -20.51 8.94
CA ALA A 32 13.39 -21.58 9.91
C ALA A 32 14.87 -21.66 10.28
N PHE A 33 15.28 -20.96 11.33
CA PHE A 33 16.63 -21.09 11.86
C PHE A 33 16.68 -22.02 13.08
N ASN A 34 17.58 -23.00 12.95
CA ASN A 34 17.95 -24.13 13.81
C ASN A 34 16.92 -24.85 14.72
N LEU A 35 16.00 -24.22 15.45
CA LEU A 35 14.93 -24.95 16.16
C LEU A 35 14.06 -25.73 15.17
N ASP A 36 13.88 -27.03 15.41
CA ASP A 36 13.09 -27.89 14.54
C ASP A 36 11.58 -27.75 14.78
N THR A 37 10.85 -27.71 13.67
CA THR A 37 9.38 -27.64 13.64
C THR A 37 8.77 -28.86 12.95
N ARG A 38 9.56 -29.91 12.70
CA ARG A 38 9.18 -31.07 11.86
C ARG A 38 9.16 -32.40 12.61
N PHE A 39 9.98 -32.59 13.64
CA PHE A 39 10.06 -33.78 14.50
C PHE A 39 9.71 -33.38 15.95
N LEU A 40 8.45 -32.97 16.10
CA LEU A 40 7.90 -32.42 17.34
C LEU A 40 7.72 -33.52 18.39
N VAL A 41 8.01 -33.19 19.64
CA VAL A 41 7.52 -33.91 20.82
C VAL A 41 6.40 -33.09 21.43
N VAL A 42 5.22 -33.69 21.56
CA VAL A 42 3.99 -33.02 22.00
C VAL A 42 3.35 -33.87 23.09
N LYS A 43 2.91 -33.22 24.17
CA LYS A 43 2.13 -33.86 25.24
C LYS A 43 0.81 -33.13 25.40
N GLU A 44 -0.23 -33.89 25.71
CA GLU A 44 -1.62 -33.45 25.80
C GLU A 44 -2.22 -33.94 27.13
N ALA A 45 -3.05 -33.12 27.78
CA ALA A 45 -3.68 -33.54 29.03
C ALA A 45 -4.69 -34.68 28.82
N GLY A 46 -4.88 -35.52 29.84
CA GLY A 46 -5.99 -36.47 29.89
C GLY A 46 -7.35 -35.79 30.06
N ASN A 47 -7.40 -34.64 30.74
CA ASN A 47 -8.62 -33.90 31.05
C ASN A 47 -8.67 -32.56 30.29
N PRO A 48 -9.73 -32.29 29.49
CA PRO A 48 -9.86 -31.02 28.79
C PRO A 48 -10.25 -29.87 29.75
N GLY A 49 -9.67 -28.68 29.54
CA GLY A 49 -9.88 -27.49 30.36
C GLY A 49 -9.02 -27.42 31.62
N SER A 50 -8.05 -28.33 31.78
CA SER A 50 -7.11 -28.38 32.90
C SER A 50 -6.11 -27.22 32.94
N LEU A 51 -5.94 -26.52 31.81
CA LEU A 51 -4.88 -25.55 31.52
C LEU A 51 -3.48 -26.17 31.61
N PHE A 52 -3.33 -27.44 31.20
CA PHE A 52 -2.04 -28.11 31.11
C PHE A 52 -1.11 -27.37 30.15
N GLY A 53 0.06 -26.95 30.64
CA GLY A 53 0.96 -26.05 29.92
C GLY A 53 0.75 -24.57 30.27
N TYR A 54 0.05 -24.24 31.36
CA TYR A 54 0.01 -22.89 31.94
C TYR A 54 1.40 -22.42 32.41
N SER A 55 2.15 -23.34 33.02
CA SER A 55 3.56 -23.18 33.36
C SER A 55 4.32 -24.42 32.89
N VAL A 56 5.60 -24.26 32.50
CA VAL A 56 6.43 -25.33 31.96
C VAL A 56 7.87 -25.19 32.45
N ALA A 57 8.55 -26.31 32.67
CA ALA A 57 9.97 -26.34 33.01
C ALA A 57 10.69 -27.57 32.45
N LEU A 58 11.92 -27.39 31.97
CA LEU A 58 12.83 -28.50 31.63
C LEU A 58 13.56 -29.02 32.88
N HIS A 59 13.65 -30.33 33.02
CA HIS A 59 14.31 -30.98 34.16
C HIS A 59 15.11 -32.22 33.75
N ARG A 60 16.27 -32.42 34.38
CA ARG A 60 17.09 -33.62 34.22
C ARG A 60 17.20 -34.33 35.57
N GLN A 61 16.49 -35.45 35.68
CA GLN A 61 16.61 -36.37 36.80
C GLN A 61 17.91 -37.18 36.65
N THR A 62 18.67 -37.24 37.73
CA THR A 62 19.93 -37.99 37.85
C THR A 62 19.89 -39.00 39.01
N GLU A 63 19.07 -38.75 40.03
CA GLU A 63 18.87 -39.63 41.18
C GLU A 63 17.78 -40.67 40.89
N ARG A 64 18.04 -41.93 41.31
CA ARG A 64 17.29 -43.17 41.00
C ARG A 64 17.19 -43.55 39.52
N GLN A 65 16.96 -42.59 38.62
CA GLN A 65 16.86 -42.77 37.18
C GLN A 65 17.60 -41.63 36.46
N GLN A 66 18.24 -41.91 35.32
CA GLN A 66 18.80 -40.87 34.45
C GLN A 66 17.84 -40.62 33.29
N ARG A 67 17.11 -39.50 33.33
CA ARG A 67 16.12 -39.15 32.29
C ARG A 67 15.84 -37.65 32.23
N TYR A 68 15.49 -37.19 31.04
CA TYR A 68 14.97 -35.85 30.79
C TYR A 68 13.44 -35.84 30.89
N LEU A 69 12.92 -34.84 31.59
CA LEU A 69 11.50 -34.68 31.90
C LEU A 69 11.01 -33.28 31.48
N LEU A 70 9.84 -33.25 30.87
CA LEU A 70 9.12 -32.02 30.56
C LEU A 70 8.07 -31.84 31.66
N LEU A 71 8.25 -30.84 32.52
CA LEU A 71 7.32 -30.55 33.61
C LEU A 71 6.26 -29.58 33.12
N ALA A 72 4.98 -29.85 33.44
CA ALA A 72 3.85 -29.02 33.04
C ALA A 72 2.86 -28.81 34.20
N GLY A 73 2.55 -27.56 34.48
CA GLY A 73 1.48 -27.17 35.39
C GLY A 73 0.11 -27.21 34.71
N ALA A 74 -0.89 -27.73 35.42
CA ALA A 74 -2.28 -27.82 35.01
C ALA A 74 -3.19 -27.31 36.15
N PRO A 75 -3.24 -25.99 36.40
CA PRO A 75 -3.84 -25.41 37.61
C PRO A 75 -5.36 -25.61 37.76
N ARG A 76 -6.06 -26.09 36.73
CA ARG A 76 -7.49 -26.38 36.78
C ARG A 76 -7.83 -27.86 36.59
N ASP A 77 -6.82 -28.73 36.70
CA ASP A 77 -7.03 -30.18 36.67
C ASP A 77 -7.83 -30.67 37.89
N LEU A 78 -8.49 -31.80 37.70
CA LEU A 78 -9.33 -32.43 38.71
C LEU A 78 -8.53 -32.85 39.95
N ALA A 79 -9.19 -32.86 41.10
CA ALA A 79 -8.64 -33.38 42.35
C ALA A 79 -8.39 -34.90 42.26
N VAL A 80 -7.45 -35.40 43.06
CA VAL A 80 -7.42 -36.83 43.41
C VAL A 80 -8.59 -37.06 44.37
N PRO A 81 -9.46 -38.08 44.17
CA PRO A 81 -10.68 -38.22 44.98
C PRO A 81 -10.41 -38.34 46.49
N ASP A 82 -10.70 -37.28 47.24
CA ASP A 82 -10.60 -37.21 48.70
C ASP A 82 -11.97 -37.12 49.41
N GLY A 83 -13.05 -36.95 48.63
CA GLY A 83 -14.43 -36.86 49.10
C GLY A 83 -14.94 -35.43 49.34
N TYR A 84 -14.06 -34.42 49.30
CA TYR A 84 -14.39 -33.03 49.60
C TYR A 84 -14.08 -32.07 48.45
N THR A 85 -13.18 -32.44 47.54
CA THR A 85 -12.67 -31.56 46.48
C THR A 85 -12.95 -32.11 45.08
N ASN A 86 -13.19 -31.20 44.14
CA ASN A 86 -13.39 -31.51 42.71
C ASN A 86 -12.21 -31.02 41.87
N GLN A 87 -11.61 -29.87 42.20
CA GLN A 87 -10.54 -29.25 41.43
C GLN A 87 -9.45 -28.74 42.37
N THR A 88 -8.22 -29.27 42.25
CA THR A 88 -7.04 -28.77 42.98
C THR A 88 -6.03 -28.08 42.07
N GLY A 89 -6.05 -28.41 40.78
CA GLY A 89 -4.89 -28.32 39.91
C GLY A 89 -3.92 -29.50 40.12
N ALA A 90 -2.94 -29.61 39.23
CA ALA A 90 -1.94 -30.66 39.21
C ALA A 90 -0.62 -30.19 38.58
N VAL A 91 0.44 -30.94 38.82
CA VAL A 91 1.68 -30.88 38.02
C VAL A 91 1.95 -32.26 37.44
N TYR A 92 2.38 -32.28 36.20
CA TYR A 92 2.69 -33.48 35.44
C TYR A 92 4.18 -33.52 35.08
N LEU A 93 4.76 -34.71 35.19
CA LEU A 93 6.10 -35.03 34.68
C LEU A 93 5.95 -35.90 33.42
N CYS A 94 6.30 -35.33 32.28
CA CYS A 94 6.18 -36.01 30.99
C CYS A 94 7.55 -36.54 30.55
N PRO A 95 7.71 -37.86 30.32
CA PRO A 95 8.96 -38.41 29.83
C PRO A 95 9.19 -38.01 28.37
N LEU A 96 10.46 -37.87 27.98
CA LEU A 96 10.85 -37.61 26.60
C LEU A 96 10.56 -38.86 25.73
N THR A 97 9.36 -38.90 25.13
CA THR A 97 8.88 -40.00 24.27
C THR A 97 8.07 -39.45 23.08
N ALA A 98 7.69 -40.33 22.14
CA ALA A 98 6.75 -40.01 21.06
C ALA A 98 5.27 -40.08 21.44
N HIS A 99 4.94 -40.59 22.63
CA HIS A 99 3.55 -40.68 23.11
C HIS A 99 3.09 -39.31 23.63
N LYS A 100 1.79 -39.05 23.51
CA LYS A 100 1.17 -37.78 23.92
C LYS A 100 0.63 -37.79 25.36
N ASN A 101 0.16 -38.96 25.82
CA ASN A 101 -0.67 -39.13 27.02
C ASN A 101 0.03 -40.02 28.08
N ASP A 102 1.35 -40.01 28.11
CA ASP A 102 2.21 -40.77 29.03
C ASP A 102 2.84 -39.89 30.12
N CYS A 103 2.25 -38.72 30.38
CA CYS A 103 2.63 -37.87 31.50
C CYS A 103 2.09 -38.43 32.82
N GLU A 104 2.94 -38.52 33.83
CA GLU A 104 2.58 -38.98 35.17
C GLU A 104 2.27 -37.77 36.07
N ARG A 105 1.27 -37.88 36.95
CA ARG A 105 0.94 -36.81 37.91
C ARG A 105 1.94 -36.86 39.07
N MET A 106 2.52 -35.71 39.40
CA MET A 106 3.43 -35.55 40.54
C MET A 106 2.67 -35.70 41.87
N ASP A 107 3.26 -36.42 42.83
CA ASP A 107 2.64 -36.64 44.13
C ASP A 107 2.82 -35.43 45.07
N ILE A 108 1.75 -34.65 45.18
CA ILE A 108 1.57 -33.58 46.17
C ILE A 108 0.46 -34.04 47.12
N ALA A 109 0.87 -34.77 48.17
CA ALA A 109 -0.02 -35.36 49.18
C ALA A 109 -0.62 -34.32 50.16
N GLU A 110 -1.36 -33.35 49.62
CA GLU A 110 -2.18 -32.41 50.38
C GLU A 110 -3.65 -32.88 50.35
N LYS A 111 -4.36 -32.77 51.47
CA LYS A 111 -5.78 -33.15 51.59
C LYS A 111 -6.58 -31.97 52.14
N SER A 112 -7.84 -31.82 51.73
CA SER A 112 -8.68 -30.77 52.28
C SER A 112 -9.03 -31.06 53.73
N ASP A 113 -8.89 -30.06 54.61
CA ASP A 113 -9.38 -30.09 55.97
C ASP A 113 -10.30 -28.87 56.16
N PRO A 114 -11.63 -29.01 56.04
CA PRO A 114 -12.56 -27.89 56.09
C PRO A 114 -12.44 -27.01 57.35
N ASP A 115 -11.91 -27.53 58.45
CA ASP A 115 -11.74 -26.79 59.69
C ASP A 115 -10.46 -25.93 59.72
N HIS A 116 -9.45 -26.24 58.88
CA HIS A 116 -8.14 -25.57 58.87
C HIS A 116 -7.75 -24.99 57.51
N HIS A 117 -7.97 -25.69 56.38
CA HIS A 117 -7.55 -25.24 55.05
C HIS A 117 -8.36 -25.85 53.88
N ILE A 118 -8.62 -25.01 52.88
CA ILE A 118 -9.36 -25.35 51.67
C ILE A 118 -8.40 -25.40 50.48
N ILE A 119 -8.35 -26.55 49.81
CA ILE A 119 -7.54 -26.78 48.60
C ILE A 119 -8.36 -26.75 47.31
N GLU A 120 -9.68 -26.62 47.39
CA GLU A 120 -10.56 -26.45 46.22
C GLU A 120 -10.19 -25.15 45.47
N ASP A 121 -9.95 -25.29 44.16
CA ASP A 121 -9.53 -24.25 43.22
C ASP A 121 -8.26 -23.49 43.67
N MET A 122 -7.32 -24.19 44.36
CA MET A 122 -6.05 -23.62 44.85
C MET A 122 -5.00 -23.31 43.75
N TRP A 123 -5.22 -23.80 42.53
CA TRP A 123 -4.36 -23.61 41.36
C TRP A 123 -2.95 -24.17 41.53
N LEU A 124 -2.86 -25.43 41.97
CA LEU A 124 -1.60 -26.17 42.03
C LEU A 124 -1.00 -26.31 40.62
N GLY A 125 0.23 -25.84 40.43
CA GLY A 125 0.89 -25.78 39.13
C GLY A 125 0.74 -24.44 38.40
N VAL A 126 0.25 -23.38 39.07
CA VAL A 126 0.34 -22.00 38.54
C VAL A 126 1.79 -21.60 38.23
N THR A 127 2.71 -22.04 39.10
CA THR A 127 4.16 -21.87 38.96
C THR A 127 4.79 -23.25 39.08
N VAL A 128 5.63 -23.60 38.09
CA VAL A 128 6.51 -24.78 38.10
C VAL A 128 7.90 -24.30 37.70
N ALA A 129 8.89 -24.53 38.55
CA ALA A 129 10.27 -24.13 38.31
C ALA A 129 11.24 -25.28 38.63
N SER A 130 12.29 -25.38 37.83
CA SER A 130 13.36 -26.38 37.96
C SER A 130 14.65 -25.68 38.35
N GLN A 131 15.39 -26.23 39.30
CA GLN A 131 16.73 -25.74 39.67
C GLN A 131 17.81 -26.11 38.63
N GLY A 132 17.44 -26.89 37.60
CA GLY A 132 18.34 -27.34 36.53
C GLY A 132 18.76 -28.81 36.70
N PRO A 133 19.86 -29.24 36.05
CA PRO A 133 20.36 -30.61 36.12
C PRO A 133 20.76 -31.00 37.55
N ALA A 134 20.36 -32.20 37.99
CA ALA A 134 20.57 -32.70 39.36
C ALA A 134 19.95 -31.82 40.48
N GLY A 135 19.09 -30.85 40.12
CA GLY A 135 18.48 -29.91 41.05
C GLY A 135 17.13 -30.36 41.60
N ARG A 136 16.51 -29.50 42.42
CA ARG A 136 15.13 -29.62 42.93
C ARG A 136 14.08 -29.05 41.98
N VAL A 137 12.81 -29.31 42.29
CA VAL A 137 11.64 -28.72 41.60
C VAL A 137 10.73 -28.00 42.61
N LEU A 138 10.18 -26.86 42.19
CA LEU A 138 9.28 -26.01 42.96
C LEU A 138 7.93 -25.97 42.24
N VAL A 139 6.86 -26.18 43.01
CA VAL A 139 5.47 -26.12 42.56
C VAL A 139 4.69 -25.25 43.51
N CYS A 140 3.88 -24.31 43.02
CA CYS A 140 3.04 -23.46 43.88
C CYS A 140 1.54 -23.57 43.57
N ALA A 141 0.75 -23.21 44.58
CA ALA A 141 -0.71 -23.12 44.60
C ALA A 141 -1.12 -21.77 45.21
N HIS A 142 -1.04 -20.70 44.40
CA HIS A 142 -1.22 -19.31 44.86
C HIS A 142 -2.63 -18.97 45.39
N ARG A 143 -3.63 -19.84 45.20
CA ARG A 143 -5.00 -19.68 45.72
C ARG A 143 -5.30 -20.59 46.93
N TYR A 144 -4.31 -21.32 47.43
CA TYR A 144 -4.41 -22.08 48.68
C TYR A 144 -4.93 -21.18 49.82
N THR A 145 -5.93 -21.67 50.54
CA THR A 145 -6.73 -20.87 51.48
C THR A 145 -6.70 -21.49 52.87
N GLN A 146 -6.20 -20.74 53.85
CA GLN A 146 -6.31 -21.06 55.27
C GLN A 146 -7.68 -20.62 55.81
N VAL A 147 -8.23 -21.35 56.78
CA VAL A 147 -9.51 -21.10 57.44
C VAL A 147 -9.28 -20.78 58.90
N LEU A 148 -9.86 -19.68 59.38
CA LEU A 148 -9.78 -19.24 60.77
C LEU A 148 -11.19 -19.06 61.33
N TRP A 149 -11.52 -19.82 62.37
CA TRP A 149 -12.83 -19.78 63.00
C TRP A 149 -12.93 -18.70 64.06
N SER A 150 -13.84 -17.76 63.87
CA SER A 150 -14.19 -16.73 64.85
C SER A 150 -15.60 -16.99 65.39
N GLY A 151 -15.72 -17.98 66.28
CA GLY A 151 -17.02 -18.45 66.74
C GLY A 151 -17.69 -19.31 65.66
N SER A 152 -18.77 -18.82 65.05
CA SER A 152 -19.49 -19.50 63.96
C SER A 152 -19.18 -18.96 62.55
N GLU A 153 -18.33 -17.94 62.43
CA GLU A 153 -17.93 -17.36 61.14
C GLU A 153 -16.55 -17.90 60.72
N ASP A 154 -16.47 -18.40 59.48
CA ASP A 154 -15.23 -18.88 58.85
C ASP A 154 -14.53 -17.76 58.08
N GLN A 155 -13.41 -17.26 58.61
CA GLN A 155 -12.57 -16.29 57.91
C GLN A 155 -11.58 -17.00 56.99
N ARG A 156 -11.74 -16.79 55.69
CA ARG A 156 -10.90 -17.41 54.64
C ARG A 156 -9.75 -16.49 54.24
N ARG A 157 -8.53 -17.04 54.20
CA ARG A 157 -7.27 -16.31 53.97
C ARG A 157 -6.51 -16.93 52.81
N MET A 158 -6.54 -16.28 51.66
CA MET A 158 -5.87 -16.74 50.44
C MET A 158 -4.37 -16.43 50.49
N VAL A 159 -3.66 -17.12 51.37
CA VAL A 159 -2.22 -16.92 51.61
C VAL A 159 -1.36 -17.45 50.45
N GLY A 160 -1.78 -18.52 49.78
CA GLY A 160 -0.96 -19.27 48.83
C GLY A 160 0.08 -20.18 49.52
N LYS A 161 0.49 -21.25 48.85
CA LYS A 161 1.45 -22.25 49.38
C LYS A 161 2.32 -22.80 48.27
N CYS A 162 3.55 -23.18 48.60
CA CYS A 162 4.50 -23.80 47.68
C CYS A 162 5.09 -25.10 48.25
N TYR A 163 5.45 -26.00 47.35
CA TYR A 163 6.00 -27.33 47.63
C TYR A 163 7.31 -27.50 46.86
N VAL A 164 8.34 -28.01 47.53
CA VAL A 164 9.60 -28.40 46.90
C VAL A 164 9.67 -29.94 46.85
N ARG A 165 10.30 -30.46 45.81
CA ARG A 165 10.60 -31.89 45.61
C ARG A 165 12.08 -32.09 45.29
N GLY A 166 12.59 -33.27 45.66
CA GLY A 166 13.96 -33.70 45.41
C GLY A 166 14.26 -33.86 43.92
N ASN A 167 15.49 -34.28 43.59
CA ASN A 167 15.84 -34.52 42.19
C ASN A 167 15.09 -35.73 41.60
N ASP A 168 14.73 -36.70 42.45
CA ASP A 168 13.89 -37.84 42.07
C ASP A 168 12.39 -37.50 41.92
N LEU A 169 12.01 -36.25 42.21
CA LEU A 169 10.64 -35.71 42.23
C LEU A 169 9.75 -36.28 43.34
N GLU A 170 10.30 -37.05 44.28
CA GLU A 170 9.60 -37.52 45.47
C GLU A 170 9.80 -36.53 46.65
N LEU A 171 9.06 -36.75 47.73
CA LEU A 171 9.24 -36.02 48.99
C LEU A 171 10.28 -36.76 49.84
N ASP A 172 11.41 -36.11 50.11
CA ASP A 172 12.39 -36.58 51.09
C ASP A 172 12.28 -35.74 52.38
N PRO A 173 11.78 -36.30 53.50
CA PRO A 173 11.69 -35.60 54.77
C PRO A 173 13.05 -35.20 55.38
N SER A 174 14.16 -35.76 54.89
CA SER A 174 15.52 -35.42 55.34
C SER A 174 16.16 -34.26 54.59
N ASP A 175 15.56 -33.80 53.49
CA ASP A 175 15.98 -32.59 52.78
C ASP A 175 15.25 -31.36 53.35
N ASP A 176 15.95 -30.59 54.19
CA ASP A 176 15.40 -29.40 54.85
C ASP A 176 14.70 -28.44 53.87
N TRP A 177 15.14 -28.34 52.62
CA TRP A 177 14.50 -27.49 51.61
C TRP A 177 13.05 -27.90 51.27
N GLN A 178 12.68 -29.16 51.49
CA GLN A 178 11.35 -29.71 51.23
C GLN A 178 10.44 -29.60 52.46
N THR A 179 11.01 -29.62 53.67
CA THR A 179 10.28 -29.60 54.95
C THR A 179 10.28 -28.23 55.64
N TYR A 180 11.15 -27.30 55.24
CA TYR A 180 11.12 -25.91 55.71
C TYR A 180 9.80 -25.24 55.29
N HIS A 181 9.34 -24.29 56.11
CA HIS A 181 8.05 -23.65 55.98
C HIS A 181 8.03 -22.67 54.80
N ASN A 182 7.71 -23.19 53.62
CA ASN A 182 7.44 -22.43 52.39
C ASN A 182 6.09 -21.66 52.45
N GLU A 183 5.72 -21.18 53.64
CA GLU A 183 4.49 -20.46 54.01
C GLU A 183 4.84 -19.10 54.65
N MET A 184 5.46 -18.21 53.85
CA MET A 184 5.97 -16.90 54.28
C MET A 184 4.91 -15.87 54.73
N CYS A 185 3.63 -16.20 54.59
CA CYS A 185 2.52 -15.26 54.76
C CYS A 185 1.66 -15.68 55.95
N ASN A 186 1.49 -14.75 56.90
CA ASN A 186 0.82 -15.03 58.16
C ASN A 186 -0.71 -14.99 57.98
N SER A 187 -1.33 -16.17 57.99
CA SER A 187 -2.79 -16.33 57.87
C SER A 187 -3.57 -15.59 58.95
N ASN A 188 -3.03 -15.42 60.16
CA ASN A 188 -3.70 -14.72 61.26
C ASN A 188 -3.93 -13.21 60.98
N THR A 189 -3.27 -12.67 59.95
CA THR A 189 -3.37 -11.27 59.55
C THR A 189 -4.46 -11.06 58.50
N ASP A 190 -4.88 -9.82 58.24
CA ASP A 190 -5.92 -9.51 57.25
C ASP A 190 -5.34 -9.16 55.86
N TYR A 191 -6.15 -8.54 54.99
CA TYR A 191 -5.72 -8.13 53.66
C TYR A 191 -4.82 -6.88 53.64
N LEU A 192 -4.78 -6.10 54.74
CA LEU A 192 -3.87 -4.95 54.89
C LEU A 192 -2.44 -5.41 55.20
N GLU A 193 -2.26 -6.66 55.66
CA GLU A 193 -0.98 -7.32 55.84
C GLU A 193 -0.82 -8.52 54.89
N THR A 194 -0.80 -9.77 55.38
CA THR A 194 -0.37 -10.94 54.57
C THR A 194 -1.44 -12.03 54.39
N GLY A 195 -2.63 -11.86 54.97
CA GLY A 195 -3.74 -12.83 54.91
C GLY A 195 -4.32 -13.05 53.50
N MET A 196 -3.97 -12.21 52.53
CA MET A 196 -4.33 -12.34 51.11
C MET A 196 -3.11 -12.34 50.18
N CYS A 197 -1.96 -12.81 50.67
CA CYS A 197 -0.65 -12.78 49.98
C CYS A 197 -0.65 -13.26 48.51
N GLN A 198 -1.34 -14.37 48.23
CA GLN A 198 -1.21 -15.15 47.00
C GLN A 198 0.25 -15.57 46.70
N LEU A 199 0.94 -16.10 47.73
CA LEU A 199 2.32 -16.58 47.65
C LEU A 199 2.49 -17.64 46.55
N GLY A 200 3.54 -17.48 45.74
CA GLY A 200 3.85 -18.41 44.66
C GLY A 200 3.13 -18.13 43.34
N ALA A 201 2.51 -16.95 43.19
CA ALA A 201 2.04 -16.44 41.89
C ALA A 201 3.18 -16.28 40.88
N SER A 202 4.40 -16.04 41.40
CA SER A 202 5.66 -16.31 40.69
C SER A 202 6.68 -16.88 41.69
N GLY A 203 7.73 -17.52 41.20
CA GLY A 203 8.79 -18.08 42.05
C GLY A 203 9.75 -18.98 41.28
N GLY A 204 10.86 -19.33 41.93
CA GLY A 204 11.91 -20.14 41.30
C GLY A 204 13.13 -20.35 42.20
N PHE A 205 14.21 -20.82 41.57
CA PHE A 205 15.48 -21.15 42.22
C PHE A 205 16.66 -20.34 41.67
N THR A 206 17.70 -20.25 42.50
CA THR A 206 19.10 -20.22 42.06
C THR A 206 19.82 -21.46 42.63
N GLN A 207 21.15 -21.50 42.61
CA GLN A 207 21.90 -22.61 43.24
C GLN A 207 21.61 -22.75 44.75
N ASN A 208 21.55 -21.64 45.50
CA ASN A 208 21.43 -21.64 46.98
C ASN A 208 20.23 -20.86 47.51
N THR A 209 19.30 -20.45 46.63
CA THR A 209 18.20 -19.55 46.96
C THR A 209 16.89 -20.04 46.37
N VAL A 210 15.80 -19.94 47.14
CA VAL A 210 14.42 -20.04 46.65
C VAL A 210 13.76 -18.68 46.80
N TYR A 211 12.94 -18.27 45.82
CA TYR A 211 12.24 -16.98 45.87
C TYR A 211 10.77 -17.11 45.46
N PHE A 212 9.94 -16.24 46.03
CA PHE A 212 8.49 -16.26 45.87
C PHE A 212 7.91 -14.85 45.72
N GLY A 213 7.04 -14.68 44.74
CA GLY A 213 6.21 -13.49 44.56
C GLY A 213 4.86 -13.64 45.25
N ALA A 214 4.42 -12.56 45.92
CA ALA A 214 3.17 -12.50 46.65
C ALA A 214 2.44 -11.18 46.34
N PRO A 215 1.81 -11.04 45.15
CA PRO A 215 1.25 -9.78 44.66
C PRO A 215 0.04 -9.26 45.45
N GLY A 216 -0.61 -10.11 46.25
CA GLY A 216 -1.75 -9.74 47.09
C GLY A 216 -1.39 -9.18 48.47
N ALA A 217 -0.13 -9.29 48.90
CA ALA A 217 0.32 -8.76 50.19
C ALA A 217 0.14 -7.24 50.32
N TYR A 218 -0.03 -6.77 51.55
CA TYR A 218 -0.16 -5.38 51.97
C TYR A 218 -1.15 -4.56 51.13
N ASN A 219 -2.44 -4.89 51.19
CA ASN A 219 -3.50 -4.25 50.40
C ASN A 219 -3.18 -4.25 48.89
N TRP A 220 -2.79 -5.41 48.36
CA TRP A 220 -2.37 -5.62 46.97
C TRP A 220 -1.16 -4.77 46.50
N LYS A 221 -0.39 -4.18 47.43
CA LYS A 221 0.93 -3.62 47.13
C LYS A 221 1.86 -4.69 46.56
N GLY A 222 1.78 -5.88 47.12
CA GLY A 222 2.59 -7.04 46.81
C GLY A 222 3.92 -7.06 47.57
N ASN A 223 4.51 -8.24 47.69
CA ASN A 223 5.80 -8.46 48.33
C ASN A 223 6.65 -9.47 47.52
N SER A 224 7.95 -9.46 47.81
CA SER A 224 8.94 -10.39 47.26
C SER A 224 9.69 -11.04 48.42
N TYR A 225 9.58 -12.36 48.51
CA TYR A 225 10.20 -13.19 49.54
C TYR A 225 11.35 -13.99 48.96
N MET A 226 12.37 -14.26 49.77
CA MET A 226 13.54 -15.03 49.40
C MET A 226 14.08 -15.80 50.60
N ILE A 227 14.31 -17.11 50.44
CA ILE A 227 15.04 -17.96 51.38
C ILE A 227 16.41 -18.22 50.78
N GLN A 228 17.48 -17.88 51.49
CA GLN A 228 18.85 -18.21 51.09
C GLN A 228 19.48 -19.15 52.12
N ARG A 229 20.09 -20.23 51.64
CA ARG A 229 20.92 -21.10 52.49
C ARG A 229 22.35 -20.58 52.51
N LYS A 230 22.88 -20.41 53.72
CA LYS A 230 24.27 -20.04 53.96
C LYS A 230 24.86 -21.04 54.96
N ASP A 231 25.77 -21.87 54.47
CA ASP A 231 26.30 -23.02 55.20
C ASP A 231 25.17 -23.97 55.65
N TRP A 232 24.92 -24.06 56.96
CA TRP A 232 23.84 -24.85 57.55
C TRP A 232 22.58 -24.03 57.88
N ASP A 233 22.68 -22.69 57.89
CA ASP A 233 21.59 -21.81 58.28
C ASP A 233 20.74 -21.40 57.06
N LEU A 234 19.44 -21.30 57.27
CA LEU A 234 18.49 -20.70 56.34
C LEU A 234 18.17 -19.27 56.80
N SER A 235 18.29 -18.31 55.88
CA SER A 235 18.01 -16.90 56.15
C SER A 235 16.93 -16.36 55.23
N GLU A 236 15.92 -15.75 55.85
CA GLU A 236 14.75 -15.22 55.18
C GLU A 236 14.92 -13.73 54.87
N TYR A 237 14.41 -13.33 53.71
CA TYR A 237 14.43 -11.94 53.25
C TYR A 237 13.07 -11.54 52.69
N SER A 238 12.62 -10.34 53.06
CA SER A 238 11.36 -9.75 52.60
C SER A 238 11.54 -8.29 52.16
N TYR A 239 10.71 -7.82 51.23
CA TYR A 239 10.74 -6.43 50.79
C TYR A 239 9.87 -5.54 51.68
N LYS A 240 10.51 -4.79 52.57
CA LYS A 240 9.85 -3.79 53.42
C LYS A 240 9.97 -2.41 52.78
N ASP A 241 8.84 -1.92 52.26
CA ASP A 241 8.75 -0.57 51.68
C ASP A 241 7.88 0.35 52.54
N PRO A 242 8.41 1.49 53.04
CA PRO A 242 7.70 2.37 53.97
C PRO A 242 6.58 3.21 53.34
N ALA A 243 6.38 3.16 52.02
CA ALA A 243 5.32 3.94 51.37
C ALA A 243 3.95 3.25 51.48
N ASP A 244 2.94 3.95 51.99
CA ASP A 244 1.56 3.45 52.08
C ASP A 244 0.83 3.57 50.73
N GLN A 245 1.19 2.69 49.78
CA GLN A 245 0.59 2.59 48.45
C GLN A 245 0.24 1.14 48.13
N GLY A 246 -1.06 0.83 48.16
CA GLY A 246 -1.60 -0.47 47.73
C GLY A 246 -1.74 -0.62 46.21
N ASN A 247 -2.22 -1.79 45.79
CA ASN A 247 -2.58 -2.12 44.39
C ASN A 247 -1.45 -2.03 43.33
N LEU A 248 -0.19 -2.27 43.72
CA LEU A 248 0.96 -2.25 42.79
C LEU A 248 1.26 -3.62 42.17
N TYR A 249 0.87 -4.72 42.84
CA TYR A 249 1.19 -6.12 42.51
C TYR A 249 2.71 -6.42 42.40
N ILE A 250 3.53 -5.93 43.33
CA ILE A 250 4.95 -6.32 43.43
C ILE A 250 5.05 -7.84 43.65
N GLY A 251 5.93 -8.52 42.92
CA GLY A 251 6.02 -9.99 42.95
C GLY A 251 5.06 -10.68 41.98
N TYR A 252 4.42 -9.96 41.05
CA TYR A 252 3.64 -10.58 39.98
C TYR A 252 4.52 -11.46 39.07
N THR A 253 5.74 -10.99 38.77
CA THR A 253 6.83 -11.83 38.24
C THR A 253 8.11 -11.57 39.01
N MET A 254 8.97 -12.59 39.14
CA MET A 254 10.27 -12.47 39.79
C MET A 254 11.35 -13.25 39.05
N GLN A 255 12.56 -12.69 39.03
CA GLN A 255 13.81 -13.33 38.63
C GLN A 255 14.89 -12.97 39.65
N VAL A 256 15.86 -13.87 39.86
CA VAL A 256 17.00 -13.63 40.76
C VAL A 256 18.29 -14.05 40.08
N GLY A 257 19.27 -13.15 40.04
CA GLY A 257 20.56 -13.41 39.38
C GLY A 257 21.72 -12.65 40.03
N SER A 258 22.92 -13.20 39.90
CA SER A 258 24.18 -12.48 40.08
C SER A 258 24.51 -11.66 38.83
N ALA A 259 25.53 -10.80 38.89
CA ALA A 259 25.96 -9.95 37.76
C ALA A 259 24.83 -9.07 37.18
N VAL A 260 23.95 -8.54 38.04
CA VAL A 260 22.89 -7.58 37.64
C VAL A 260 23.24 -6.17 38.13
N LEU A 261 23.26 -5.94 39.45
CA LEU A 261 23.71 -4.70 40.11
C LEU A 261 25.04 -4.86 40.89
N HIS A 262 25.66 -6.03 40.80
CA HIS A 262 26.96 -6.35 41.41
C HIS A 262 27.45 -7.69 40.82
N PRO A 263 28.78 -7.95 40.69
CA PRO A 263 29.24 -9.18 40.03
C PRO A 263 28.80 -10.46 40.75
N THR A 264 28.88 -10.47 42.09
CA THR A 264 28.72 -11.69 42.89
C THR A 264 27.50 -11.73 43.81
N SER A 265 26.85 -10.60 44.09
CA SER A 265 25.69 -10.60 44.99
C SER A 265 24.39 -10.71 44.19
N THR A 266 23.45 -11.47 44.74
CA THR A 266 22.15 -11.71 44.11
C THR A 266 21.30 -10.46 44.13
N THR A 267 20.86 -10.05 42.95
CA THR A 267 19.83 -9.01 42.76
C THR A 267 18.50 -9.70 42.49
N ILE A 268 17.45 -9.24 43.17
CA ILE A 268 16.08 -9.66 42.95
C ILE A 268 15.45 -8.65 41.99
N VAL A 269 14.94 -9.12 40.85
CA VAL A 269 14.24 -8.30 39.87
C VAL A 269 12.78 -8.69 39.89
N THR A 270 11.91 -7.78 40.33
CA THR A 270 10.50 -8.06 40.63
C THR A 270 9.57 -7.09 39.89
N GLY A 271 8.55 -7.65 39.24
CA GLY A 271 7.56 -6.95 38.43
C GLY A 271 6.40 -6.44 39.28
N ALA A 272 5.96 -5.21 38.98
CA ALA A 272 4.84 -4.52 39.62
C ALA A 272 3.93 -3.90 38.53
N PRO A 273 3.19 -4.72 37.75
CA PRO A 273 2.58 -4.29 36.50
C PRO A 273 1.37 -3.34 36.67
N ARG A 274 0.93 -3.07 37.92
CA ARG A 274 -0.08 -2.05 38.23
C ARG A 274 0.50 -0.76 38.83
N HIS A 275 1.81 -0.67 39.06
CA HIS A 275 2.46 0.52 39.60
C HIS A 275 2.10 1.77 38.78
N GLN A 276 1.51 2.78 39.44
CA GLN A 276 0.98 4.01 38.80
C GLN A 276 0.10 3.76 37.55
N HIS A 277 -0.51 2.59 37.43
CA HIS A 277 -1.24 2.08 36.25
C HIS A 277 -0.42 1.95 34.94
N VAL A 278 0.87 2.29 34.94
CA VAL A 278 1.80 2.09 33.80
C VAL A 278 2.60 0.79 33.91
N GLY A 279 2.81 0.31 35.14
CA GLY A 279 3.66 -0.83 35.47
C GLY A 279 5.10 -0.41 35.76
N ALA A 280 5.81 -1.20 36.56
CA ALA A 280 7.22 -0.97 36.89
C ALA A 280 7.97 -2.27 37.16
N VAL A 281 9.29 -2.21 37.13
CA VAL A 281 10.19 -3.29 37.58
C VAL A 281 11.11 -2.73 38.67
N PHE A 282 11.15 -3.40 39.81
CA PHE A 282 11.96 -3.04 40.96
C PHE A 282 13.19 -3.94 41.00
N LEU A 283 14.36 -3.34 41.22
CA LEU A 283 15.60 -4.05 41.47
C LEU A 283 15.96 -3.90 42.95
N LEU A 284 15.96 -5.04 43.66
CA LEU A 284 16.20 -5.12 45.09
C LEU A 284 17.53 -5.82 45.36
N SER A 285 18.25 -5.35 46.37
CA SER A 285 19.43 -6.04 46.92
C SER A 285 19.16 -6.50 48.35
N GLN A 286 19.76 -7.62 48.71
CA GLN A 286 19.91 -8.07 50.10
C GLN A 286 20.65 -7.02 50.95
N GLU A 287 20.17 -6.72 52.16
CA GLU A 287 20.92 -6.00 53.20
C GLU A 287 21.15 -6.88 54.45
N ALA A 288 22.09 -6.47 55.30
CA ALA A 288 22.35 -7.16 56.56
C ALA A 288 21.18 -6.95 57.53
N GLY A 289 20.51 -8.03 57.93
CA GLY A 289 19.36 -7.99 58.85
C GLY A 289 18.08 -8.67 58.37
N GLY A 290 18.06 -9.32 57.20
CA GLY A 290 16.87 -10.02 56.68
C GLY A 290 15.94 -9.16 55.82
N ASP A 291 16.40 -7.99 55.38
CA ASP A 291 15.60 -7.07 54.57
C ASP A 291 16.12 -6.97 53.13
N LEU A 292 15.19 -6.93 52.18
CA LEU A 292 15.45 -6.53 50.80
C LEU A 292 15.26 -5.02 50.67
N ARG A 293 16.24 -4.33 50.06
CA ARG A 293 16.15 -2.89 49.80
C ARG A 293 16.12 -2.59 48.31
N ARG A 294 15.19 -1.73 47.93
CA ARG A 294 15.08 -1.14 46.59
C ARG A 294 16.31 -0.32 46.25
N ARG A 295 17.04 -0.72 45.21
CA ARG A 295 18.17 0.04 44.63
C ARG A 295 17.72 0.88 43.44
N GLN A 296 16.88 0.33 42.57
CA GLN A 296 16.39 1.01 41.37
C GLN A 296 14.93 0.62 41.07
N VAL A 297 14.22 1.52 40.40
CA VAL A 297 12.92 1.24 39.75
C VAL A 297 13.04 1.65 38.29
N LEU A 298 12.53 0.81 37.40
CA LEU A 298 12.33 1.11 35.99
C LEU A 298 10.82 1.24 35.75
N GLU A 299 10.38 2.42 35.32
CA GLU A 299 8.95 2.72 35.13
C GLU A 299 8.51 2.49 33.67
N GLY A 300 7.33 1.90 33.52
CA GLY A 300 6.64 1.78 32.23
C GLY A 300 6.16 3.14 31.71
N ARG A 301 6.01 3.26 30.39
CA ARG A 301 5.67 4.54 29.74
C ARG A 301 4.20 4.71 29.34
N GLN A 302 3.41 3.63 29.35
CA GLN A 302 2.03 3.64 28.83
C GLN A 302 1.07 3.03 29.84
N VAL A 303 -0.01 3.76 30.15
CA VAL A 303 -1.06 3.32 31.06
C VAL A 303 -1.76 2.08 30.47
N GLY A 304 -1.93 1.05 31.30
CA GLY A 304 -2.58 -0.21 30.91
C GLY A 304 -1.68 -1.18 30.13
N ALA A 305 -0.44 -0.80 29.77
CA ALA A 305 0.47 -1.68 29.03
C ALA A 305 0.98 -2.89 29.83
N TYR A 306 0.83 -2.83 31.16
CA TYR A 306 1.14 -3.93 32.10
C TYR A 306 2.63 -4.31 32.08
N PHE A 307 3.49 -3.28 32.01
CA PHE A 307 4.94 -3.40 32.01
C PHE A 307 5.45 -4.05 33.30
N GLY A 308 6.28 -5.10 33.18
CA GLY A 308 6.72 -5.90 34.33
C GLY A 308 5.83 -7.11 34.60
N SER A 309 5.12 -7.61 33.59
CA SER A 309 4.33 -8.85 33.65
C SER A 309 5.04 -10.08 33.06
N ALA A 310 6.18 -9.88 32.42
CA ALA A 310 7.16 -10.92 32.09
C ALA A 310 8.57 -10.32 32.24
N ILE A 311 9.50 -11.09 32.78
CA ILE A 311 10.88 -10.67 33.04
C ILE A 311 11.84 -11.80 32.68
N ALA A 312 12.90 -11.49 31.95
CA ALA A 312 14.02 -12.38 31.71
C ALA A 312 15.35 -11.66 31.94
N LEU A 313 16.34 -12.41 32.43
CA LEU A 313 17.74 -12.01 32.51
C LEU A 313 18.55 -12.85 31.50
N ALA A 314 19.44 -12.21 30.76
CA ALA A 314 20.34 -12.84 29.80
C ALA A 314 21.57 -11.96 29.59
N ASP A 315 22.73 -12.55 29.30
CA ASP A 315 23.91 -11.80 28.85
C ASP A 315 23.90 -11.76 27.30
N LEU A 316 23.36 -10.68 26.72
CA LEU A 316 23.03 -10.61 25.29
C LEU A 316 24.21 -10.16 24.43
N ASN A 317 25.25 -9.61 25.06
CA ASN A 317 26.48 -9.12 24.42
C ASN A 317 27.76 -9.85 24.87
N ASN A 318 27.65 -10.85 25.74
CA ASN A 318 28.73 -11.66 26.30
C ASN A 318 29.81 -10.79 26.97
N ASP A 319 29.38 -9.85 27.82
CA ASP A 319 30.28 -8.99 28.61
C ASP A 319 30.39 -9.40 30.09
N GLY A 320 29.66 -10.44 30.50
CA GLY A 320 29.63 -10.98 31.85
C GLY A 320 28.54 -10.39 32.75
N TRP A 321 27.80 -9.39 32.27
CA TRP A 321 26.65 -8.81 32.96
C TRP A 321 25.32 -9.30 32.40
N GLN A 322 24.33 -9.43 33.27
CA GLN A 322 22.96 -9.74 32.89
C GLN A 322 22.24 -8.47 32.43
N ASP A 323 21.76 -8.49 31.20
CA ASP A 323 20.79 -7.55 30.65
C ASP A 323 19.37 -7.90 31.12
N LEU A 324 18.48 -6.93 31.06
CA LEU A 324 17.11 -7.05 31.53
C LEU A 324 16.11 -6.88 30.39
N LEU A 325 15.28 -7.90 30.18
CA LEU A 325 14.13 -7.85 29.27
C LEU A 325 12.83 -7.80 30.06
N VAL A 326 11.95 -6.86 29.67
CA VAL A 326 10.65 -6.63 30.34
C VAL A 326 9.51 -6.64 29.33
N GLY A 327 8.55 -7.53 29.56
CA GLY A 327 7.31 -7.63 28.77
C GLY A 327 6.26 -6.59 29.17
N ALA A 328 5.56 -6.08 28.16
CA ALA A 328 4.39 -5.22 28.26
C ALA A 328 3.34 -5.70 27.22
N PRO A 329 2.67 -6.86 27.45
CA PRO A 329 1.82 -7.53 26.47
C PRO A 329 0.59 -6.72 26.05
N TYR A 330 0.14 -5.77 26.87
CA TYR A 330 -1.01 -4.92 26.57
C TYR A 330 -0.60 -3.52 26.06
N TYR A 331 0.69 -3.31 25.78
CA TYR A 331 1.14 -2.13 25.05
C TYR A 331 0.41 -2.02 23.69
N PHE A 332 -0.08 -0.84 23.33
CA PHE A 332 -0.77 -0.64 22.06
C PHE A 332 -0.34 0.66 21.39
N GLU A 333 -0.23 0.64 20.06
CA GLU A 333 -0.17 1.86 19.26
C GLU A 333 -1.06 1.74 18.02
N ARG A 334 -2.17 2.49 18.03
CA ARG A 334 -3.25 2.37 17.04
C ARG A 334 -2.85 2.84 15.63
N LYS A 335 -1.84 3.71 15.50
CA LYS A 335 -1.38 4.21 14.20
C LYS A 335 -0.48 3.21 13.47
N GLU A 336 0.27 2.41 14.22
CA GLU A 336 1.27 1.49 13.70
C GLU A 336 0.80 0.02 13.72
N GLU A 337 -0.46 -0.24 14.09
CA GLU A 337 -1.02 -1.58 14.27
C GLU A 337 -0.15 -2.45 15.20
N VAL A 338 0.30 -1.87 16.31
CA VAL A 338 1.12 -2.53 17.33
C VAL A 338 0.27 -3.08 18.48
N GLY A 339 0.60 -4.29 18.94
CA GLY A 339 0.03 -4.92 20.14
C GLY A 339 1.07 -5.77 20.86
N GLY A 340 1.37 -5.41 22.10
CA GLY A 340 2.47 -5.99 22.88
C GLY A 340 3.83 -5.36 22.56
N ALA A 341 4.70 -5.32 23.56
CA ALA A 341 6.07 -4.82 23.43
C ALA A 341 7.02 -5.51 24.41
N ILE A 342 8.32 -5.50 24.06
CA ILE A 342 9.42 -5.82 24.97
C ILE A 342 10.39 -4.66 25.04
N TYR A 343 10.75 -4.31 26.27
CA TYR A 343 11.75 -3.33 26.61
C TYR A 343 13.03 -4.07 26.99
N VAL A 344 14.12 -3.80 26.26
CA VAL A 344 15.45 -4.35 26.55
C VAL A 344 16.29 -3.23 27.17
N PHE A 345 16.81 -3.48 28.37
CA PHE A 345 17.74 -2.60 29.07
C PHE A 345 19.10 -3.29 29.09
N MET A 346 20.02 -2.84 28.25
CA MET A 346 21.39 -3.33 28.28
C MET A 346 22.09 -2.83 29.55
N ASN A 347 22.85 -3.70 30.20
CA ASN A 347 23.73 -3.34 31.29
C ASN A 347 24.94 -2.56 30.74
N GLN A 348 25.46 -1.59 31.50
CA GLN A 348 26.54 -0.70 31.02
C GLN A 348 27.79 -0.71 31.90
N ALA A 349 27.66 -1.14 33.16
CA ALA A 349 28.75 -1.23 34.12
C ALA A 349 28.38 -2.03 35.38
N GLY A 350 27.22 -2.71 35.39
CA GLY A 350 26.80 -3.52 36.53
C GLY A 350 26.40 -2.76 37.79
N THR A 351 26.14 -1.45 37.71
CA THR A 351 25.80 -0.61 38.88
C THR A 351 24.36 -0.09 38.86
N SER A 352 23.82 0.17 37.67
CA SER A 352 22.41 0.49 37.42
C SER A 352 22.07 0.31 35.94
N PHE A 353 20.78 0.15 35.64
CA PHE A 353 20.27 0.17 34.27
C PHE A 353 19.97 1.61 33.81
N PRO A 354 20.01 1.90 32.50
CA PRO A 354 19.57 3.19 31.99
C PRO A 354 18.06 3.40 32.27
N ALA A 355 17.67 4.65 32.57
CA ALA A 355 16.26 5.01 32.81
C ALA A 355 15.36 4.85 31.58
N HIS A 356 15.93 4.55 30.41
CA HIS A 356 15.25 4.33 29.14
C HIS A 356 15.76 3.03 28.51
N PRO A 357 14.91 2.25 27.84
CA PRO A 357 15.32 1.01 27.19
C PRO A 357 16.34 1.31 26.08
N SER A 358 17.33 0.42 25.95
CA SER A 358 18.30 0.41 24.86
C SER A 358 17.65 0.01 23.53
N LEU A 359 16.67 -0.90 23.59
CA LEU A 359 15.88 -1.35 22.45
C LEU A 359 14.42 -1.58 22.87
N LEU A 360 13.49 -1.19 22.00
CA LEU A 360 12.06 -1.46 22.13
C LEU A 360 11.62 -2.30 20.94
N LEU A 361 11.07 -3.48 21.23
CA LEU A 361 10.50 -4.39 20.24
C LEU A 361 8.97 -4.31 20.30
N HIS A 362 8.33 -4.30 19.14
CA HIS A 362 6.88 -4.17 18.99
C HIS A 362 6.30 -5.42 18.33
N GLY A 363 5.19 -5.91 18.87
CA GLY A 363 4.41 -7.00 18.26
C GLY A 363 3.29 -6.52 17.35
N PRO A 364 2.75 -7.41 16.49
CA PRO A 364 1.56 -7.13 15.69
C PRO A 364 0.31 -6.86 16.56
N SER A 365 -0.66 -6.11 16.04
CA SER A 365 -1.86 -5.76 16.80
C SER A 365 -2.60 -7.00 17.32
N ARG A 366 -3.01 -6.92 18.60
CA ARG A 366 -3.69 -8.01 19.35
C ARG A 366 -2.90 -9.30 19.56
N SER A 367 -1.61 -9.36 19.20
CA SER A 367 -0.76 -10.54 19.41
C SER A 367 -0.45 -10.84 20.89
N ALA A 368 -0.46 -9.79 21.72
CA ALA A 368 0.11 -9.74 23.06
C ALA A 368 1.59 -10.17 23.12
N PHE A 369 2.37 -9.77 22.13
CA PHE A 369 3.82 -9.97 22.10
C PHE A 369 4.50 -9.50 23.40
N GLY A 370 5.36 -10.35 23.96
CA GLY A 370 5.96 -10.11 25.28
C GLY A 370 5.08 -10.57 26.45
N PHE A 371 4.07 -11.42 26.20
CA PHE A 371 3.30 -12.09 27.27
C PHE A 371 4.18 -13.06 28.07
N SER A 372 5.08 -13.76 27.38
CA SER A 372 6.14 -14.55 27.97
C SER A 372 7.46 -14.17 27.32
N VAL A 373 8.53 -14.16 28.12
CA VAL A 373 9.90 -13.89 27.69
C VAL A 373 10.80 -14.84 28.46
N ALA A 374 11.69 -15.54 27.76
CA ALA A 374 12.65 -16.45 28.38
C ALA A 374 14.02 -16.31 27.70
N SER A 375 15.08 -16.23 28.49
CA SER A 375 16.42 -16.58 28.01
C SER A 375 16.42 -18.07 27.69
N ILE A 376 16.86 -18.43 26.50
CA ILE A 376 16.90 -19.82 26.00
C ILE A 376 18.32 -20.38 25.93
N GLY A 377 19.32 -19.59 26.35
CA GLY A 377 20.74 -19.90 26.20
C GLY A 377 21.23 -19.54 24.80
N ASP A 378 22.47 -19.90 24.49
CA ASP A 378 23.03 -19.76 23.14
C ASP A 378 22.48 -20.90 22.25
N ILE A 379 21.42 -20.62 21.48
CA ILE A 379 20.72 -21.66 20.72
C ILE A 379 21.42 -22.00 19.41
N ASN A 380 22.40 -21.20 18.98
CA ASN A 380 23.05 -21.34 17.69
C ASN A 380 24.56 -21.68 17.80
N GLN A 381 25.08 -21.62 19.03
CA GLN A 381 26.47 -21.82 19.46
C GLN A 381 27.44 -20.81 18.80
N ASP A 382 27.04 -19.54 18.72
CA ASP A 382 27.84 -18.42 18.21
C ASP A 382 28.58 -17.60 19.29
N GLY A 383 28.28 -17.86 20.56
CA GLY A 383 28.88 -17.23 21.73
C GLY A 383 28.03 -16.14 22.39
N PHE A 384 26.77 -15.92 22.00
CA PHE A 384 25.86 -14.96 22.63
C PHE A 384 24.57 -15.64 23.14
N GLN A 385 23.94 -15.12 24.20
CA GLN A 385 22.67 -15.68 24.66
C GLN A 385 21.48 -15.18 23.84
N ASP A 386 20.55 -16.09 23.58
CA ASP A 386 19.35 -15.84 22.78
C ASP A 386 18.09 -15.78 23.65
N VAL A 387 17.02 -15.23 23.06
CA VAL A 387 15.74 -15.00 23.73
C VAL A 387 14.57 -15.54 22.91
N ALA A 388 13.67 -16.25 23.57
CA ALA A 388 12.34 -16.58 23.05
C ALA A 388 11.27 -15.64 23.62
N VAL A 389 10.32 -15.26 22.77
CA VAL A 389 9.21 -14.35 23.09
C VAL A 389 7.88 -14.96 22.65
N GLY A 390 6.93 -15.05 23.58
CA GLY A 390 5.57 -15.48 23.29
C GLY A 390 4.66 -14.35 22.80
N ALA A 391 3.84 -14.69 21.80
CA ALA A 391 2.72 -13.91 21.30
C ALA A 391 1.48 -14.83 21.17
N PRO A 392 0.89 -15.27 22.30
CA PRO A 392 -0.08 -16.36 22.32
C PRO A 392 -1.39 -16.04 21.58
N PHE A 393 -1.76 -14.77 21.43
CA PHE A 393 -3.04 -14.39 20.79
C PHE A 393 -2.89 -14.03 19.31
N GLU A 394 -1.70 -14.22 18.71
CA GLU A 394 -1.51 -14.05 17.27
C GLU A 394 -1.86 -15.32 16.49
N GLY A 395 -3.10 -15.41 16.00
CA GLY A 395 -3.60 -16.60 15.32
C GLY A 395 -3.83 -17.73 16.31
N LEU A 396 -3.16 -18.87 16.12
CA LEU A 396 -3.10 -19.94 17.13
C LEU A 396 -1.99 -19.74 18.17
N GLY A 397 -1.24 -18.63 18.06
CA GLY A 397 -0.11 -18.26 18.90
C GLY A 397 1.23 -18.46 18.19
N LYS A 398 2.19 -17.61 18.54
CA LYS A 398 3.54 -17.60 17.95
C LYS A 398 4.62 -17.48 19.01
N VAL A 399 5.80 -17.99 18.65
CA VAL A 399 7.04 -17.75 19.39
C VAL A 399 8.07 -17.14 18.46
N TYR A 400 8.67 -16.04 18.89
CA TYR A 400 9.72 -15.31 18.17
C TYR A 400 11.07 -15.57 18.83
N ILE A 401 12.07 -15.92 18.02
CA ILE A 401 13.44 -16.17 18.47
C ILE A 401 14.32 -15.01 18.02
N TYR A 402 14.97 -14.36 18.98
CA TYR A 402 15.89 -13.25 18.77
C TYR A 402 17.29 -13.67 19.22
N HIS A 403 18.29 -13.43 18.36
CA HIS A 403 19.67 -13.73 18.72
C HIS A 403 20.36 -12.58 19.45
N GLY A 404 21.29 -12.95 20.33
CA GLY A 404 22.29 -12.04 20.89
C GLY A 404 23.31 -11.58 19.83
N SER A 405 24.17 -10.65 20.21
CA SER A 405 25.34 -10.23 19.42
C SER A 405 26.25 -9.34 20.27
N SER A 406 27.48 -9.06 19.83
CA SER A 406 28.37 -8.10 20.49
C SER A 406 27.84 -6.65 20.60
N ARG A 407 26.65 -6.35 20.06
CA ARG A 407 25.92 -5.08 20.22
C ARG A 407 24.62 -5.22 21.04
N GLY A 408 24.41 -6.35 21.69
CA GLY A 408 23.14 -6.76 22.31
C GLY A 408 22.19 -7.42 21.30
N LEU A 409 20.91 -7.51 21.68
CA LEU A 409 19.88 -8.24 20.94
C LEU A 409 19.65 -7.69 19.51
N LEU A 410 19.54 -8.59 18.53
CA LEU A 410 19.16 -8.22 17.17
C LEU A 410 17.71 -7.74 17.11
N ARG A 411 17.44 -6.64 16.38
CA ARG A 411 16.08 -6.07 16.25
C ARG A 411 15.12 -6.94 15.43
N GLN A 412 15.62 -7.79 14.54
CA GLN A 412 14.80 -8.69 13.73
C GLN A 412 14.87 -10.12 14.29
N PRO A 413 13.74 -10.80 14.46
CA PRO A 413 13.72 -12.20 14.88
C PRO A 413 14.36 -13.07 13.80
N GLN A 414 15.24 -13.98 14.19
CA GLN A 414 15.93 -14.88 13.27
C GLN A 414 15.05 -16.09 12.89
N GLN A 415 14.14 -16.46 13.78
CA GLN A 415 13.07 -17.43 13.53
C GLN A 415 11.74 -16.97 14.12
N VAL A 416 10.64 -17.28 13.42
CA VAL A 416 9.28 -17.16 13.95
C VAL A 416 8.55 -18.49 13.79
N ILE A 417 8.12 -19.06 14.92
CA ILE A 417 7.46 -20.35 15.01
C ILE A 417 5.96 -20.09 15.14
N HIS A 418 5.20 -20.59 14.16
CA HIS A 418 3.75 -20.39 14.08
C HIS A 418 3.01 -21.63 14.59
N GLY A 419 2.10 -21.48 15.54
CA GLY A 419 1.23 -22.57 16.01
C GLY A 419 0.47 -23.24 14.87
N GLU A 420 -0.03 -22.47 13.89
CA GLU A 420 -0.72 -23.05 12.71
C GLU A 420 0.15 -24.02 11.91
N LYS A 421 1.45 -23.73 11.76
CA LYS A 421 2.37 -24.52 10.93
C LYS A 421 2.81 -25.83 11.59
N LEU A 422 2.57 -25.99 12.90
CA LEU A 422 2.81 -27.24 13.63
C LEU A 422 1.76 -28.31 13.28
N GLY A 423 0.59 -27.92 12.76
CA GLY A 423 -0.45 -28.84 12.31
C GLY A 423 -1.12 -29.66 13.43
N LEU A 424 -1.05 -29.18 14.67
CA LEU A 424 -1.61 -29.84 15.84
C LEU A 424 -3.10 -29.47 16.02
N PRO A 425 -4.03 -30.45 16.03
CA PRO A 425 -5.45 -30.17 16.17
C PRO A 425 -5.78 -29.74 17.62
N GLY A 426 -6.56 -28.66 17.77
CA GLY A 426 -6.95 -28.14 19.09
C GLY A 426 -5.98 -27.11 19.68
N LEU A 427 -4.75 -27.01 19.17
CA LEU A 427 -3.75 -26.04 19.63
C LEU A 427 -4.23 -24.59 19.45
N ALA A 428 -4.22 -23.81 20.53
CA ALA A 428 -4.40 -22.37 20.57
C ALA A 428 -3.51 -21.76 21.66
N THR A 429 -3.33 -20.43 21.72
CA THR A 429 -2.51 -19.76 22.75
C THR A 429 -1.06 -20.26 22.86
N PHE A 430 -0.49 -20.75 21.75
CA PHE A 430 0.87 -21.26 21.70
C PHE A 430 1.89 -20.15 22.02
N GLY A 431 2.76 -20.39 23.00
CA GLY A 431 3.68 -19.36 23.54
C GLY A 431 3.18 -18.69 24.82
N TYR A 432 2.21 -19.27 25.53
CA TYR A 432 1.75 -18.72 26.81
C TYR A 432 2.83 -18.79 27.89
N SER A 433 3.58 -19.89 27.95
CA SER A 433 4.75 -20.07 28.83
C SER A 433 5.93 -20.67 28.05
N LEU A 434 7.16 -20.39 28.49
CA LEU A 434 8.40 -20.79 27.82
C LEU A 434 9.43 -21.28 28.86
N SER A 435 10.21 -22.31 28.50
CA SER A 435 11.37 -22.77 29.27
C SER A 435 12.45 -23.29 28.32
N GLY A 436 13.70 -22.88 28.51
CA GLY A 436 14.85 -23.28 27.68
C GLY A 436 16.13 -23.46 28.49
N GLN A 437 17.29 -23.15 27.89
CA GLN A 437 18.64 -23.27 28.49
C GLN A 437 19.12 -24.71 28.78
N MET A 438 18.34 -25.73 28.41
CA MET A 438 18.70 -27.13 28.65
C MET A 438 18.64 -27.93 27.35
N ASP A 439 19.76 -28.54 26.98
CA ASP A 439 19.84 -29.60 25.97
C ASP A 439 19.22 -30.88 26.55
N VAL A 440 18.18 -31.40 25.89
CA VAL A 440 17.47 -32.63 26.32
C VAL A 440 17.66 -33.83 25.39
N ASP A 441 18.44 -33.71 24.30
CA ASP A 441 18.80 -34.86 23.45
C ASP A 441 20.31 -35.06 23.21
N GLU A 442 21.13 -34.37 24.00
CA GLU A 442 22.60 -34.46 24.10
C GLU A 442 23.33 -34.07 22.80
N ASN A 443 22.77 -33.13 22.05
CA ASN A 443 23.32 -32.63 20.78
C ASN A 443 24.21 -31.38 20.89
N LEU A 444 24.39 -30.85 22.12
CA LEU A 444 25.13 -29.64 22.51
C LEU A 444 24.43 -28.29 22.21
N TYR A 445 23.16 -28.29 21.82
CA TYR A 445 22.36 -27.07 21.65
C TYR A 445 21.19 -27.08 22.65
N PRO A 446 20.87 -25.96 23.30
CA PRO A 446 19.74 -25.89 24.24
C PRO A 446 18.41 -25.97 23.49
N ASP A 447 17.45 -26.67 24.09
CA ASP A 447 16.11 -26.85 23.52
C ASP A 447 15.09 -25.87 24.13
N LEU A 448 13.90 -25.79 23.53
CA LEU A 448 12.81 -24.91 23.97
C LEU A 448 11.50 -25.69 24.18
N LEU A 449 10.99 -25.67 25.41
CA LEU A 449 9.65 -26.14 25.77
C LEU A 449 8.66 -24.97 25.77
N VAL A 450 7.56 -25.13 25.04
CA VAL A 450 6.50 -24.13 24.88
C VAL A 450 5.17 -24.65 25.41
N GLY A 451 4.54 -23.87 26.29
CA GLY A 451 3.21 -24.13 26.84
C GLY A 451 2.08 -23.40 26.09
N SER A 452 0.86 -23.88 26.33
CA SER A 452 -0.39 -23.43 25.71
C SER A 452 -1.54 -23.65 26.70
N LEU A 453 -2.51 -22.72 26.75
CA LEU A 453 -3.72 -22.88 27.55
C LEU A 453 -4.73 -23.90 26.97
N SER A 454 -4.47 -24.45 25.78
CA SER A 454 -5.31 -25.47 25.14
C SER A 454 -4.95 -26.90 25.57
N ASP A 455 -4.42 -27.07 26.78
CA ASP A 455 -4.02 -28.36 27.35
C ASP A 455 -2.87 -29.07 26.61
N HIS A 456 -1.91 -28.30 26.07
CA HIS A 456 -0.80 -28.81 25.24
C HIS A 456 0.55 -28.23 25.68
N ILE A 457 1.60 -29.05 25.62
CA ILE A 457 3.00 -28.58 25.58
C ILE A 457 3.70 -29.13 24.34
N VAL A 458 4.62 -28.35 23.78
CA VAL A 458 5.43 -28.72 22.61
C VAL A 458 6.89 -28.47 22.93
N LEU A 459 7.72 -29.51 22.84
CA LEU A 459 9.16 -29.40 22.86
C LEU A 459 9.67 -29.21 21.42
N LEU A 460 10.39 -28.13 21.21
CA LEU A 460 11.11 -27.77 20.00
C LEU A 460 12.59 -27.99 20.27
N ARG A 461 13.22 -28.89 19.49
CA ARG A 461 14.62 -29.24 19.68
C ARG A 461 15.53 -28.52 18.70
N ALA A 462 16.69 -28.07 19.14
CA ALA A 462 17.65 -27.35 18.32
C ALA A 462 18.37 -28.31 17.36
N ARG A 463 18.63 -27.85 16.13
CA ARG A 463 19.36 -28.61 15.10
C ARG A 463 20.81 -28.12 15.07
N PRO A 464 21.79 -29.02 14.88
CA PRO A 464 23.19 -28.63 14.71
C PRO A 464 23.41 -27.60 13.60
N VAL A 465 24.11 -26.52 13.95
CA VAL A 465 24.53 -25.46 13.04
C VAL A 465 25.92 -25.81 12.50
N ILE A 466 26.09 -25.85 11.18
CA ILE A 466 27.38 -26.11 10.54
C ILE A 466 27.91 -24.87 9.83
N ASN A 467 29.21 -24.64 9.99
CA ASN A 467 29.96 -23.59 9.28
C ASN A 467 30.77 -24.25 8.17
N ILE A 468 30.61 -23.81 6.93
CA ILE A 468 31.42 -24.26 5.80
C ILE A 468 32.78 -23.58 5.87
N LEU A 469 33.83 -24.41 5.88
CA LEU A 469 35.23 -24.04 5.91
C LEU A 469 35.88 -24.34 4.54
N HIS A 470 37.07 -23.78 4.29
CA HIS A 470 37.86 -24.04 3.09
C HIS A 470 37.08 -23.92 1.77
N ARG A 471 36.14 -22.96 1.68
CA ARG A 471 35.28 -22.64 0.52
C ARG A 471 36.05 -22.06 -0.69
N THR A 472 37.23 -22.59 -0.98
CA THR A 472 38.11 -22.14 -2.05
C THR A 472 37.46 -22.42 -3.39
N LEU A 473 37.32 -21.37 -4.19
CA LEU A 473 37.10 -21.43 -5.63
C LEU A 473 38.38 -20.83 -6.23
N VAL A 474 39.03 -21.52 -7.17
CA VAL A 474 40.25 -21.04 -7.82
C VAL A 474 40.21 -21.40 -9.31
N ALA A 475 40.33 -20.39 -10.18
CA ALA A 475 40.45 -20.59 -11.62
C ALA A 475 41.92 -20.55 -12.06
N ARG A 476 42.33 -21.46 -12.95
CA ARG A 476 43.68 -21.54 -13.52
C ARG A 476 43.59 -21.74 -15.05
N PRO A 477 44.33 -20.96 -15.86
CA PRO A 477 45.10 -19.78 -15.49
C PRO A 477 44.20 -18.59 -15.08
N SER A 478 44.75 -17.64 -14.31
CA SER A 478 44.04 -16.40 -13.94
C SER A 478 44.06 -15.34 -15.05
N VAL A 479 44.99 -15.47 -16.01
CA VAL A 479 45.06 -14.69 -17.25
C VAL A 479 44.94 -15.65 -18.43
N LEU A 480 44.00 -15.38 -19.31
CA LEU A 480 43.58 -16.25 -20.41
C LEU A 480 44.08 -15.72 -21.74
N ASP A 481 44.99 -16.44 -22.38
CA ASP A 481 45.32 -16.28 -23.79
C ASP A 481 44.41 -17.20 -24.63
N PRO A 482 43.53 -16.66 -25.48
CA PRO A 482 42.70 -17.46 -26.39
C PRO A 482 43.51 -18.39 -27.32
N ALA A 483 44.77 -18.06 -27.63
CA ALA A 483 45.64 -18.86 -28.50
C ALA A 483 46.18 -20.14 -27.83
N LEU A 484 46.21 -20.18 -26.48
CA LEU A 484 46.65 -21.35 -25.71
C LEU A 484 45.50 -22.31 -25.36
N CYS A 485 44.24 -21.94 -25.64
CA CYS A 485 43.10 -22.79 -25.34
C CYS A 485 42.88 -23.91 -26.37
N THR A 486 42.66 -25.13 -25.86
CA THR A 486 42.35 -26.29 -26.70
C THR A 486 40.85 -26.51 -26.83
N THR A 487 40.42 -27.33 -27.78
CA THR A 487 39.01 -27.74 -27.94
C THR A 487 38.49 -28.60 -26.77
N THR A 488 39.37 -29.05 -25.87
CA THR A 488 39.07 -29.97 -24.76
C THR A 488 39.29 -29.39 -23.37
N SER A 489 40.09 -28.32 -23.23
CA SER A 489 40.39 -27.63 -21.97
C SER A 489 40.96 -26.23 -22.24
N CYS A 490 40.55 -25.25 -21.45
CA CYS A 490 40.96 -23.85 -21.57
C CYS A 490 41.11 -23.17 -20.20
N VAL A 491 40.16 -23.37 -19.27
CA VAL A 491 40.27 -22.93 -17.87
C VAL A 491 39.88 -24.09 -16.95
N GLN A 492 40.69 -24.34 -15.93
CA GLN A 492 40.40 -25.28 -14.84
C GLN A 492 39.88 -24.52 -13.63
N VAL A 493 38.76 -24.97 -13.06
CA VAL A 493 38.22 -24.46 -11.79
C VAL A 493 38.35 -25.54 -10.73
N GLU A 494 39.09 -25.25 -9.68
CA GLU A 494 39.25 -26.06 -8.48
C GLU A 494 38.31 -25.54 -7.38
N LEU A 495 37.49 -26.43 -6.83
CA LEU A 495 36.64 -26.16 -5.67
C LEU A 495 36.92 -27.13 -4.53
N CYS A 496 36.93 -26.63 -3.30
CA CYS A 496 37.04 -27.45 -2.08
C CYS A 496 36.00 -27.02 -1.06
N PHE A 497 35.63 -27.94 -0.17
CA PHE A 497 34.76 -27.67 0.98
C PHE A 497 35.18 -28.52 2.19
N ALA A 498 35.05 -27.93 3.38
CA ALA A 498 35.00 -28.59 4.67
C ALA A 498 33.84 -28.02 5.48
N TYR A 499 33.59 -28.57 6.67
CA TYR A 499 32.71 -27.96 7.66
C TYR A 499 33.26 -28.14 9.08
N ASN A 500 32.82 -27.28 10.02
CA ASN A 500 32.74 -27.61 11.44
C ASN A 500 31.30 -27.47 11.93
N GLN A 501 31.04 -27.93 13.16
CA GLN A 501 29.83 -27.61 13.91
C GLN A 501 30.11 -26.38 14.79
N SER A 502 29.14 -25.47 14.95
CA SER A 502 29.34 -24.27 15.80
C SER A 502 29.64 -24.64 17.27
N ALA A 503 28.97 -25.68 17.80
CA ALA A 503 29.24 -26.22 19.14
C ALA A 503 30.67 -26.76 19.37
N GLY A 504 31.49 -26.87 18.31
CA GLY A 504 32.90 -27.23 18.42
C GLY A 504 33.22 -28.70 18.69
N ASP A 505 32.24 -29.62 18.68
CA ASP A 505 32.50 -31.05 18.91
C ASP A 505 33.41 -31.66 17.83
N PRO A 506 34.61 -32.18 18.19
CA PRO A 506 35.49 -32.86 17.25
C PRO A 506 34.96 -34.22 16.76
N ASN A 507 33.94 -34.78 17.42
CA ASN A 507 33.34 -36.07 17.09
C ASN A 507 32.21 -35.97 16.05
N TYR A 508 31.66 -34.79 15.79
CA TYR A 508 30.58 -34.55 14.82
C TYR A 508 31.03 -34.70 13.35
N ARG A 509 31.23 -35.95 12.93
CA ARG A 509 31.70 -36.36 11.60
C ARG A 509 30.61 -37.03 10.77
N ARG A 510 29.45 -36.38 10.65
CA ARG A 510 28.33 -36.86 9.81
C ARG A 510 28.67 -36.75 8.32
N ASN A 511 28.15 -37.65 7.49
CA ASN A 511 28.29 -37.57 6.04
C ASN A 511 27.29 -36.54 5.49
N ILE A 512 27.76 -35.34 5.20
CA ILE A 512 26.95 -34.20 4.75
C ILE A 512 27.23 -33.96 3.27
N THR A 513 26.18 -34.03 2.45
CA THR A 513 26.26 -33.71 1.02
C THR A 513 25.73 -32.30 0.76
N LEU A 514 26.58 -31.40 0.27
CA LEU A 514 26.18 -30.10 -0.28
C LEU A 514 25.75 -30.25 -1.74
N ALA A 515 24.74 -29.49 -2.15
CA ALA A 515 24.41 -29.25 -3.55
C ALA A 515 24.95 -27.87 -3.94
N TYR A 516 25.83 -27.82 -4.93
CA TYR A 516 26.45 -26.58 -5.40
C TYR A 516 26.11 -26.29 -6.86
N THR A 517 26.11 -25.02 -7.21
CA THR A 517 25.85 -24.50 -8.55
C THR A 517 26.95 -23.54 -8.93
N LEU A 518 27.62 -23.81 -10.06
CA LEU A 518 28.61 -22.93 -10.64
C LEU A 518 28.02 -22.25 -11.88
N GLU A 519 28.19 -20.94 -12.00
CA GLU A 519 27.82 -20.17 -13.18
C GLU A 519 29.06 -19.46 -13.73
N ALA A 520 29.38 -19.74 -14.99
CA ALA A 520 30.51 -19.15 -15.70
C ALA A 520 30.05 -17.93 -16.51
N ASP A 521 30.72 -16.80 -16.30
CA ASP A 521 30.39 -15.50 -16.91
C ASP A 521 29.00 -14.96 -16.49
N ARG A 522 28.68 -15.08 -15.18
CA ARG A 522 27.38 -14.76 -14.55
C ARG A 522 26.71 -13.49 -15.08
N ASP A 523 27.50 -12.44 -15.26
CA ASP A 523 27.01 -11.10 -15.56
C ASP A 523 26.83 -10.85 -17.09
N ARG A 524 27.04 -11.86 -17.95
CA ARG A 524 26.94 -11.74 -19.43
C ARG A 524 26.08 -12.83 -20.07
N ARG A 525 25.26 -12.45 -21.05
CA ARG A 525 24.59 -13.39 -21.98
C ARG A 525 24.76 -12.89 -23.44
N PRO A 526 25.26 -13.70 -24.38
CA PRO A 526 25.77 -15.07 -24.20
C PRO A 526 27.06 -15.09 -23.34
N PRO A 527 27.27 -16.16 -22.55
CA PRO A 527 28.47 -16.35 -21.74
C PRO A 527 29.69 -16.67 -22.62
N ARG A 528 30.90 -16.36 -22.14
CA ARG A 528 32.16 -16.62 -22.88
C ARG A 528 32.78 -17.99 -22.62
N LEU A 529 32.45 -18.62 -21.48
CA LEU A 529 32.89 -19.98 -21.12
C LEU A 529 31.70 -20.94 -20.98
N ARG A 530 31.95 -22.23 -21.23
CA ARG A 530 31.03 -23.35 -20.95
C ARG A 530 31.77 -24.48 -20.25
N PHE A 531 31.13 -25.21 -19.34
CA PHE A 531 31.71 -26.38 -18.72
C PHE A 531 31.80 -27.55 -19.72
N ALA A 532 32.96 -28.19 -19.81
CA ALA A 532 33.23 -29.22 -20.82
C ALA A 532 32.27 -30.42 -20.75
N ARG A 533 31.83 -30.79 -19.54
CA ARG A 533 30.91 -31.93 -19.30
C ARG A 533 29.44 -31.62 -19.60
N SER A 534 28.93 -30.46 -19.20
CA SER A 534 27.51 -30.11 -19.39
C SER A 534 27.23 -29.34 -20.68
N GLN A 535 28.27 -28.84 -21.37
CA GLN A 535 28.17 -27.96 -22.54
C GLN A 535 27.32 -26.69 -22.29
N SER A 536 27.17 -26.32 -21.02
CA SER A 536 26.41 -25.18 -20.51
C SER A 536 27.32 -24.27 -19.69
N ALA A 537 26.97 -22.99 -19.57
CA ALA A 537 27.63 -22.07 -18.65
C ALA A 537 27.21 -22.29 -17.18
N ILE A 538 26.19 -23.12 -16.92
CA ILE A 538 25.78 -23.52 -15.58
C ILE A 538 26.12 -25.00 -15.37
N PHE A 539 26.69 -25.31 -14.21
CA PHE A 539 26.96 -26.67 -13.75
C PHE A 539 26.39 -26.90 -12.35
N HIS A 540 25.65 -27.99 -12.17
CA HIS A 540 25.12 -28.43 -10.89
C HIS A 540 25.89 -29.67 -10.42
N GLY A 541 26.35 -29.66 -9.16
CA GLY A 541 27.11 -30.76 -8.58
C GLY A 541 26.71 -31.06 -7.15
N PHE A 542 27.14 -32.23 -6.67
CA PHE A 542 27.01 -32.65 -5.28
C PHE A 542 28.40 -32.89 -4.70
N PHE A 543 28.62 -32.48 -3.46
CA PHE A 543 29.90 -32.59 -2.77
C PHE A 543 29.69 -33.21 -1.38
N SER A 544 30.36 -34.33 -1.07
CA SER A 544 30.20 -35.04 0.21
C SER A 544 31.41 -34.85 1.12
N MET A 545 31.16 -34.43 2.36
CA MET A 545 32.11 -34.30 3.48
C MET A 545 31.72 -35.34 4.56
N PRO A 546 32.63 -35.88 5.37
CA PRO A 546 33.41 -35.06 6.31
C PRO A 546 34.89 -34.89 5.96
N GLU A 547 35.43 -35.66 5.02
CA GLU A 547 36.82 -35.49 4.58
C GLU A 547 36.95 -34.28 3.64
N MET A 548 37.98 -33.45 3.89
CA MET A 548 38.44 -32.43 2.94
C MET A 548 38.80 -33.09 1.61
N ARG A 549 38.07 -32.75 0.56
CA ARG A 549 38.37 -33.14 -0.82
C ARG A 549 38.31 -31.89 -1.71
N CYS A 550 39.00 -31.94 -2.83
CA CYS A 550 38.92 -30.90 -3.86
C CYS A 550 38.48 -31.54 -5.16
N GLN A 551 37.63 -30.84 -5.91
CA GLN A 551 37.13 -31.26 -7.21
C GLN A 551 37.55 -30.23 -8.26
N THR A 552 38.13 -30.71 -9.36
CA THR A 552 38.46 -29.89 -10.52
C THR A 552 37.43 -30.07 -11.63
N LEU A 553 37.13 -28.98 -12.34
CA LEU A 553 36.20 -28.92 -13.46
C LEU A 553 36.82 -28.14 -14.62
N GLU A 554 36.67 -28.67 -15.83
CA GLU A 554 37.19 -28.09 -17.07
C GLU A 554 36.15 -27.17 -17.73
N LEU A 555 36.59 -25.99 -18.17
CA LEU A 555 35.82 -25.05 -18.97
C LEU A 555 36.48 -24.84 -20.34
N LEU A 556 35.63 -24.61 -21.33
CA LEU A 556 35.95 -24.37 -22.73
C LEU A 556 35.56 -22.94 -23.11
N LEU A 557 36.38 -22.28 -23.92
CA LEU A 557 36.03 -21.01 -24.56
C LEU A 557 34.92 -21.25 -25.60
N MET A 558 34.05 -20.26 -25.78
CA MET A 558 33.11 -20.23 -26.90
C MET A 558 33.75 -19.61 -28.15
N ASP A 559 33.31 -20.05 -29.33
CA ASP A 559 33.77 -19.50 -30.59
C ASP A 559 33.28 -18.05 -30.77
N ASN A 560 34.13 -17.16 -31.30
CA ASN A 560 33.83 -15.75 -31.59
C ASN A 560 33.58 -14.83 -30.37
N VAL A 561 34.36 -14.95 -29.30
CA VAL A 561 34.33 -13.98 -28.18
C VAL A 561 34.70 -12.56 -28.65
N ARG A 562 33.72 -11.64 -28.61
CA ARG A 562 33.86 -10.23 -28.98
C ARG A 562 34.48 -9.35 -27.89
N ASP A 563 34.29 -9.69 -26.61
CA ASP A 563 34.80 -8.92 -25.46
C ASP A 563 35.95 -9.67 -24.77
N LYS A 564 37.15 -9.13 -24.99
CA LYS A 564 38.41 -9.55 -24.39
C LYS A 564 38.95 -8.51 -23.39
N LEU A 565 38.13 -7.57 -22.91
CA LEU A 565 38.57 -6.50 -22.02
C LEU A 565 38.08 -6.64 -20.58
N ARG A 566 36.85 -7.13 -20.38
CA ARG A 566 36.27 -7.40 -19.05
C ARG A 566 36.66 -8.81 -18.55
N PRO A 567 36.94 -9.01 -17.24
CA PRO A 567 37.12 -10.34 -16.67
C PRO A 567 35.89 -11.23 -16.89
N ILE A 568 36.12 -12.54 -16.88
CA ILE A 568 35.10 -13.56 -16.77
C ILE A 568 34.91 -13.87 -15.29
N ILE A 569 33.72 -13.61 -14.76
CA ILE A 569 33.37 -13.91 -13.36
C ILE A 569 32.77 -15.31 -13.31
N ILE A 570 33.39 -16.21 -12.53
CA ILE A 570 32.88 -17.55 -12.23
C ILE A 570 32.37 -17.51 -10.80
N SER A 571 31.07 -17.70 -10.60
CA SER A 571 30.44 -17.73 -9.28
C SER A 571 30.10 -19.14 -8.84
N MET A 572 30.07 -19.35 -7.52
CA MET A 572 29.71 -20.58 -6.84
C MET A 572 28.69 -20.28 -5.75
N ASN A 573 27.54 -20.93 -5.81
CA ASN A 573 26.52 -20.93 -4.75
C ASN A 573 26.35 -22.37 -4.23
N TYR A 574 26.05 -22.55 -2.94
CA TYR A 574 25.88 -23.87 -2.32
C TYR A 574 24.72 -23.90 -1.31
N SER A 575 24.16 -25.10 -1.14
CA SER A 575 22.98 -25.35 -0.29
C SER A 575 22.99 -26.77 0.28
N LEU A 576 22.21 -27.01 1.35
CA LEU A 576 21.94 -28.35 1.85
C LEU A 576 20.66 -28.91 1.19
N PRO A 577 20.73 -29.97 0.37
CA PRO A 577 19.57 -30.61 -0.27
C PRO A 577 18.79 -31.54 0.68
N LEU A 578 18.81 -31.25 1.99
CA LEU A 578 18.20 -32.09 3.03
C LEU A 578 16.68 -32.15 2.87
N ARG A 579 16.17 -33.33 2.50
CA ARG A 579 14.72 -33.60 2.42
C ARG A 579 14.13 -33.78 3.82
N MET A 580 13.79 -32.66 4.45
CA MET A 580 12.86 -32.64 5.60
C MET A 580 11.47 -33.14 5.14
N PRO A 581 10.68 -33.80 6.01
CA PRO A 581 9.32 -34.19 5.68
C PRO A 581 8.43 -32.95 5.48
N GLU A 582 7.62 -32.93 4.41
CA GLU A 582 6.75 -31.80 4.06
C GLU A 582 5.74 -31.42 5.16
N ARG A 583 5.31 -32.43 5.94
CA ARG A 583 4.43 -32.27 7.10
C ARG A 583 5.17 -32.63 8.40
N PRO A 584 4.90 -31.94 9.52
CA PRO A 584 5.38 -32.35 10.82
C PRO A 584 5.01 -33.81 11.13
N ARG A 585 5.92 -34.50 11.79
CA ARG A 585 5.77 -35.87 12.31
C ARG A 585 6.04 -35.84 13.80
N LEU A 586 5.25 -36.60 14.55
CA LEU A 586 5.47 -36.79 15.98
C LEU A 586 6.59 -37.80 16.20
N GLY A 587 7.43 -37.53 17.21
CA GLY A 587 8.32 -38.51 17.81
C GLY A 587 9.81 -38.23 17.70
N LEU A 588 10.56 -38.93 18.54
CA LEU A 588 11.99 -38.72 18.73
C LEU A 588 12.80 -39.26 17.56
N ARG A 589 13.60 -38.36 16.99
CA ARG A 589 14.69 -38.64 16.06
C ARG A 589 15.85 -37.72 16.42
N SER A 590 17.06 -38.24 16.40
CA SER A 590 18.28 -37.42 16.47
C SER A 590 18.26 -36.42 15.32
N LEU A 591 18.54 -35.15 15.65
CA LEU A 591 18.56 -34.05 14.69
C LEU A 591 19.92 -33.90 13.99
N ASP A 592 20.95 -34.65 14.41
CA ASP A 592 22.29 -34.72 13.80
C ASP A 592 22.26 -34.94 12.29
N ALA A 593 21.30 -35.73 11.80
CA ALA A 593 21.16 -36.06 10.39
C ALA A 593 20.54 -34.91 9.57
N TYR A 594 20.11 -33.84 10.23
CA TYR A 594 19.41 -32.70 9.63
C TYR A 594 20.04 -31.36 10.07
N PRO A 595 21.35 -31.12 9.86
CA PRO A 595 21.97 -29.84 10.21
C PRO A 595 21.40 -28.65 9.44
N VAL A 596 21.69 -27.43 9.90
CA VAL A 596 21.43 -26.17 9.18
C VAL A 596 22.74 -25.46 8.86
N LEU A 597 22.82 -24.78 7.71
CA LEU A 597 23.92 -23.86 7.43
C LEU A 597 23.80 -22.64 8.33
N ASN A 598 24.93 -22.12 8.81
CA ASN A 598 24.96 -20.83 9.50
C ASN A 598 24.54 -19.69 8.53
N PRO A 599 23.44 -18.95 8.80
CA PRO A 599 22.94 -17.89 7.92
C PRO A 599 23.85 -16.65 7.88
N ALA A 600 24.75 -16.49 8.85
CA ALA A 600 25.75 -15.42 8.84
C ALA A 600 26.87 -15.66 7.80
N GLN A 601 27.03 -16.89 7.30
CA GLN A 601 28.00 -17.18 6.25
C GLN A 601 27.45 -16.85 4.85
N ALA A 602 28.22 -16.10 4.05
CA ALA A 602 27.90 -15.89 2.65
C ALA A 602 27.93 -17.23 1.86
N LEU A 603 26.77 -17.57 1.29
CA LEU A 603 26.54 -18.77 0.48
C LEU A 603 27.08 -18.65 -0.95
N GLU A 604 27.48 -17.45 -1.38
CA GLU A 604 28.09 -17.19 -2.68
C GLU A 604 29.60 -16.88 -2.53
N ASN A 605 30.42 -17.43 -3.42
CA ASN A 605 31.83 -17.07 -3.62
C ASN A 605 32.09 -16.90 -5.14
N HIS A 606 33.11 -16.13 -5.52
CA HIS A 606 33.43 -15.89 -6.93
C HIS A 606 34.92 -15.75 -7.20
N THR A 607 35.32 -15.99 -8.44
CA THR A 607 36.69 -15.79 -8.97
C THR A 607 36.66 -15.14 -10.33
N GLU A 608 37.68 -14.36 -10.64
CA GLU A 608 37.84 -13.69 -11.92
C GLU A 608 38.95 -14.34 -12.78
N VAL A 609 38.71 -14.41 -14.08
CA VAL A 609 39.72 -14.75 -15.09
C VAL A 609 39.81 -13.58 -16.08
N GLN A 610 40.99 -12.96 -16.16
CA GLN A 610 41.25 -11.84 -17.07
C GLN A 610 41.62 -12.37 -18.47
N PHE A 611 41.34 -11.62 -19.53
CA PHE A 611 41.90 -11.90 -20.86
C PHE A 611 43.26 -11.21 -21.03
N GLN A 612 44.16 -11.81 -21.82
CA GLN A 612 45.33 -11.10 -22.33
C GLN A 612 44.91 -10.00 -23.31
N LYS A 613 45.46 -8.79 -23.14
CA LYS A 613 45.06 -7.58 -23.88
C LYS A 613 46.12 -7.21 -24.93
N GLU A 614 45.68 -6.72 -26.09
CA GLU A 614 46.55 -6.25 -27.19
C GLU A 614 46.88 -4.74 -27.06
N CYS A 615 46.75 -4.19 -25.85
CA CYS A 615 46.76 -2.76 -25.55
C CYS A 615 48.14 -2.25 -25.08
N GLY A 616 49.18 -2.42 -25.90
CA GLY A 616 50.54 -1.97 -25.54
C GLY A 616 51.16 -2.69 -24.32
N PRO A 617 52.32 -2.22 -23.82
CA PRO A 617 53.04 -2.85 -22.70
C PRO A 617 52.39 -2.62 -21.33
N ASP A 618 51.49 -1.65 -21.22
CA ASP A 618 50.72 -1.28 -20.02
C ASP A 618 49.33 -1.94 -19.96
N ASN A 619 48.95 -2.72 -20.98
CA ASN A 619 47.70 -3.48 -21.06
C ASN A 619 46.41 -2.63 -20.93
N LYS A 620 46.48 -1.34 -21.31
CA LYS A 620 45.38 -0.38 -21.14
C LYS A 620 45.09 0.38 -22.45
N CYS A 621 44.04 -0.01 -23.16
CA CYS A 621 43.67 0.61 -24.44
C CYS A 621 43.09 2.02 -24.21
N ASP A 622 43.81 3.06 -24.63
CA ASP A 622 43.40 4.48 -24.50
C ASP A 622 42.90 5.06 -25.85
N SER A 623 41.59 5.08 -26.06
CA SER A 623 40.94 5.59 -27.29
C SER A 623 40.68 7.10 -27.27
N ASN A 624 40.46 7.71 -28.44
CA ASN A 624 40.07 9.13 -28.56
C ASN A 624 38.93 9.30 -29.60
N LEU A 625 37.77 8.74 -29.30
CA LEU A 625 36.54 8.93 -30.08
C LEU A 625 36.03 10.36 -29.97
N GLN A 626 35.74 11.00 -31.10
CA GLN A 626 35.18 12.36 -31.20
C GLN A 626 34.01 12.40 -32.19
N MET A 627 33.02 13.27 -31.96
CA MET A 627 31.86 13.45 -32.86
C MET A 627 31.54 14.90 -33.19
N GLN A 628 30.99 15.12 -34.39
CA GLN A 628 30.36 16.37 -34.81
C GLN A 628 28.97 16.07 -35.40
N ALA A 629 27.96 16.86 -35.04
CA ALA A 629 26.56 16.57 -35.35
C ALA A 629 25.74 17.84 -35.70
N ALA A 630 24.84 17.74 -36.68
CA ALA A 630 23.92 18.83 -37.04
C ALA A 630 22.65 18.36 -37.78
N PHE A 631 21.51 19.02 -37.50
CA PHE A 631 20.31 18.91 -38.33
C PHE A 631 20.51 19.62 -39.67
N VAL A 632 20.09 18.98 -40.77
CA VAL A 632 20.23 19.48 -42.14
C VAL A 632 18.93 19.34 -42.92
N SER A 633 18.74 20.20 -43.93
CA SER A 633 17.66 20.11 -44.90
C SER A 633 17.93 19.03 -45.97
N GLU A 634 16.94 18.73 -46.83
CA GLU A 634 17.16 17.86 -48.00
C GLU A 634 18.21 18.41 -48.98
N LEU A 635 18.53 19.71 -48.90
CA LEU A 635 19.59 20.38 -49.64
C LEU A 635 20.94 20.40 -48.89
N GLY A 636 21.06 19.69 -47.76
CA GLY A 636 22.29 19.60 -46.95
C GLY A 636 22.63 20.84 -46.14
N GLN A 637 21.76 21.86 -46.11
CA GLN A 637 22.00 23.10 -45.36
C GLN A 637 21.64 22.93 -43.89
N ARG A 638 22.47 23.43 -42.97
CA ARG A 638 22.25 23.36 -41.52
C ARG A 638 20.99 24.12 -41.13
N LEU A 639 20.07 23.46 -40.42
CA LEU A 639 18.82 24.05 -39.93
C LEU A 639 18.95 24.50 -38.47
N SER A 640 18.43 25.69 -38.17
CA SER A 640 18.26 26.23 -36.81
C SER A 640 16.80 26.46 -36.44
N ARG A 641 15.92 26.57 -37.43
CA ARG A 641 14.46 26.64 -37.29
C ARG A 641 13.78 25.73 -38.32
N LEU A 642 12.66 25.15 -37.92
CA LEU A 642 11.83 24.26 -38.72
C LEU A 642 10.46 24.92 -38.98
N PRO A 643 10.19 25.41 -40.20
CA PRO A 643 8.84 25.84 -40.58
C PRO A 643 7.95 24.60 -40.79
N TYR A 644 7.11 24.30 -39.81
CA TYR A 644 6.27 23.10 -39.80
C TYR A 644 4.83 23.39 -40.22
N SER A 645 4.36 22.62 -41.20
CA SER A 645 2.96 22.44 -41.55
C SER A 645 2.64 20.94 -41.56
N ARG A 646 1.35 20.58 -41.60
CA ARG A 646 0.91 19.16 -41.74
C ARG A 646 1.40 18.47 -43.02
N ASP A 647 1.95 19.21 -43.98
CA ASP A 647 2.50 18.68 -45.23
C ASP A 647 4.01 18.41 -45.16
N PHE A 648 4.70 18.83 -44.09
CA PHE A 648 6.14 18.62 -43.90
C PHE A 648 6.44 17.19 -43.46
N ARG A 649 7.24 16.44 -44.23
CA ARG A 649 7.42 14.99 -44.01
C ARG A 649 8.81 14.51 -43.56
N LYS A 650 9.90 15.23 -43.82
CA LYS A 650 11.27 14.68 -43.63
C LYS A 650 12.27 15.66 -43.01
N LEU A 651 13.07 15.16 -42.07
CA LEU A 651 14.19 15.86 -41.43
C LEU A 651 15.45 14.97 -41.46
N LEU A 652 16.64 15.56 -41.64
CA LEU A 652 17.91 14.84 -41.73
C LEU A 652 18.87 15.26 -40.61
N LEU A 653 19.66 14.30 -40.13
CA LEU A 653 20.72 14.48 -39.13
C LEU A 653 22.04 13.95 -39.72
N SER A 654 23.05 14.82 -39.78
CA SER A 654 24.40 14.51 -40.26
C SER A 654 25.36 14.35 -39.09
N LEU A 655 26.20 13.31 -39.14
CA LEU A 655 27.13 12.91 -38.09
C LEU A 655 28.50 12.57 -38.69
N ASN A 656 29.58 13.05 -38.07
CA ASN A 656 30.97 12.73 -38.43
C ASN A 656 31.72 12.26 -37.19
N LEU A 657 32.34 11.09 -37.25
CA LEU A 657 32.96 10.37 -36.14
C LEU A 657 34.43 10.04 -36.45
N THR A 658 35.33 10.25 -35.49
CA THR A 658 36.78 10.04 -35.69
C THR A 658 37.46 9.46 -34.44
N ASN A 659 38.46 8.59 -34.63
CA ASN A 659 39.37 8.11 -33.57
C ASN A 659 40.82 8.44 -33.95
N THR A 660 41.25 9.68 -33.72
CA THR A 660 42.59 10.16 -34.10
C THR A 660 43.42 10.50 -32.86
N PRO A 661 44.74 10.26 -32.85
CA PRO A 661 45.60 10.62 -31.71
C PRO A 661 45.54 12.13 -31.40
N SER A 662 45.56 12.48 -30.13
CA SER A 662 45.67 13.86 -29.64
C SER A 662 46.97 14.07 -28.86
N ARG A 663 47.16 15.25 -28.27
CA ARG A 663 48.30 15.50 -27.35
C ARG A 663 48.14 14.82 -26.00
N GLU A 664 46.91 14.40 -25.66
CA GLU A 664 46.53 13.88 -24.34
C GLU A 664 46.16 12.39 -24.37
N ARG A 665 45.78 11.85 -25.55
CA ARG A 665 45.37 10.46 -25.74
C ARG A 665 46.06 9.83 -26.95
N ALA A 666 46.53 8.60 -26.80
CA ALA A 666 47.22 7.84 -27.85
C ALA A 666 46.32 7.53 -29.07
N GLY A 667 45.00 7.50 -28.87
CA GLY A 667 44.02 7.24 -29.95
C GLY A 667 44.11 5.80 -30.45
N GLU A 668 44.19 4.86 -29.51
CA GLU A 668 44.24 3.42 -29.78
C GLU A 668 42.86 2.86 -30.14
N ASP A 669 42.82 1.57 -30.43
CA ASP A 669 41.62 0.89 -30.91
C ASP A 669 40.49 0.92 -29.86
N ALA A 670 39.31 1.40 -30.29
CA ALA A 670 38.13 1.52 -29.45
C ALA A 670 37.26 0.27 -29.58
N HIS A 671 37.21 -0.56 -28.53
CA HIS A 671 36.47 -1.83 -28.53
C HIS A 671 35.00 -1.64 -28.13
N GLU A 672 34.10 -2.41 -28.74
CA GLU A 672 32.64 -2.24 -28.59
C GLU A 672 32.18 -0.76 -28.76
N ALA A 673 32.72 -0.05 -29.76
CA ALA A 673 32.41 1.36 -29.99
C ALA A 673 30.97 1.54 -30.50
N LEU A 674 30.17 2.31 -29.75
CA LEU A 674 28.72 2.44 -29.89
C LEU A 674 28.31 3.92 -29.82
N LEU A 675 27.43 4.35 -30.73
CA LEU A 675 26.71 5.62 -30.64
C LEU A 675 25.26 5.35 -30.25
N THR A 676 24.82 5.97 -29.17
CA THR A 676 23.41 5.98 -28.74
C THR A 676 22.79 7.34 -29.01
N LEU A 677 21.59 7.33 -29.60
CA LEU A 677 20.83 8.51 -29.97
C LEU A 677 19.43 8.42 -29.37
N ALA A 678 19.10 9.37 -28.48
CA ALA A 678 17.75 9.55 -27.96
C ALA A 678 17.07 10.68 -28.76
N VAL A 679 15.94 10.35 -29.41
CA VAL A 679 15.14 11.28 -30.21
C VAL A 679 13.78 11.53 -29.56
N PRO A 680 13.16 12.71 -29.77
CA PRO A 680 11.85 12.98 -29.23
C PRO A 680 10.78 12.18 -30.02
N PRO A 681 9.63 11.85 -29.42
CA PRO A 681 8.58 11.03 -30.06
C PRO A 681 7.98 11.65 -31.35
N ALA A 682 8.29 12.91 -31.63
CA ALA A 682 7.92 13.58 -32.87
C ALA A 682 8.73 13.13 -34.10
N LEU A 683 9.91 12.49 -33.91
CA LEU A 683 10.80 12.04 -34.98
C LEU A 683 10.84 10.50 -35.06
N LEU A 684 10.27 9.95 -36.13
CA LEU A 684 10.30 8.51 -36.42
C LEU A 684 11.48 8.18 -37.33
N LEU A 685 12.27 7.14 -37.01
CA LEU A 685 13.39 6.72 -37.86
C LEU A 685 12.90 6.21 -39.22
N SER A 686 13.36 6.83 -40.31
CA SER A 686 12.99 6.46 -41.68
C SER A 686 14.10 5.67 -42.39
N SER A 687 15.36 6.12 -42.35
CA SER A 687 16.50 5.39 -42.90
C SER A 687 17.84 5.86 -42.36
N VAL A 688 18.87 5.02 -42.51
CA VAL A 688 20.26 5.32 -42.15
C VAL A 688 21.17 5.01 -43.34
N ARG A 689 22.18 5.86 -43.57
CA ARG A 689 23.25 5.62 -44.54
C ARG A 689 24.61 5.70 -43.83
N PRO A 690 25.51 4.70 -43.99
CA PRO A 690 25.31 3.44 -44.71
C PRO A 690 24.24 2.52 -44.06
N PRO A 691 23.57 1.65 -44.84
CA PRO A 691 22.53 0.76 -44.33
C PRO A 691 23.10 -0.32 -43.41
N GLY A 692 22.36 -0.67 -42.35
CA GLY A 692 22.75 -1.71 -41.38
C GLY A 692 23.62 -1.23 -40.21
N ALA A 693 24.08 0.03 -40.21
CA ALA A 693 24.93 0.56 -39.14
C ALA A 693 24.19 0.85 -37.82
N CYS A 694 22.85 1.00 -37.84
CA CYS A 694 22.05 1.31 -36.65
C CYS A 694 20.76 0.49 -36.58
N GLN A 695 20.32 0.23 -35.35
CA GLN A 695 19.06 -0.43 -35.01
C GLN A 695 18.26 0.46 -34.04
N ALA A 696 16.93 0.42 -34.12
CA ALA A 696 16.04 1.14 -33.21
C ALA A 696 15.41 0.17 -32.21
N ASN A 697 15.51 0.48 -30.93
CA ASN A 697 14.88 -0.29 -29.85
C ASN A 697 13.47 0.21 -29.54
N GLU A 698 12.69 -0.62 -28.83
CA GLU A 698 11.30 -0.32 -28.41
C GLU A 698 11.17 0.98 -27.59
N THR A 699 12.26 1.46 -26.99
CA THR A 699 12.34 2.67 -26.14
C THR A 699 12.62 3.98 -26.89
N MET A 700 12.39 4.04 -28.21
CA MET A 700 12.72 5.19 -29.08
C MET A 700 14.21 5.62 -29.05
N THR A 701 15.09 4.74 -28.59
CA THR A 701 16.54 4.92 -28.67
C THR A 701 17.09 4.20 -29.89
N ILE A 702 17.98 4.87 -30.62
CA ILE A 702 18.65 4.34 -31.80
C ILE A 702 20.10 4.06 -31.42
N VAL A 703 20.55 2.83 -31.63
CA VAL A 703 21.90 2.36 -31.31
C VAL A 703 22.63 2.04 -32.60
N CYS A 704 23.79 2.64 -32.80
CA CYS A 704 24.65 2.42 -33.95
C CYS A 704 25.94 1.71 -33.54
N GLU A 705 26.22 0.56 -34.16
CA GLU A 705 27.49 -0.15 -34.01
C GLU A 705 28.53 0.54 -34.91
N LEU A 706 29.58 1.13 -34.31
CA LEU A 706 30.58 1.89 -35.05
C LEU A 706 31.72 1.00 -35.56
N GLY A 707 32.00 -0.08 -34.85
CA GLY A 707 33.04 -1.07 -35.15
C GLY A 707 33.55 -1.75 -33.88
N ASN A 708 34.06 -2.98 -34.00
CA ASN A 708 34.75 -3.66 -32.90
C ASN A 708 36.04 -4.34 -33.42
N PRO A 709 37.22 -3.71 -33.30
CA PRO A 709 37.44 -2.33 -32.85
C PRO A 709 37.08 -1.27 -33.91
N PHE A 710 36.79 -0.05 -33.46
CA PHE A 710 36.89 1.16 -34.28
C PHE A 710 38.36 1.63 -34.24
N LYS A 711 39.06 1.46 -35.36
CA LYS A 711 40.53 1.47 -35.41
C LYS A 711 41.14 2.85 -35.21
N ARG A 712 42.39 2.88 -34.78
CA ARG A 712 43.25 4.08 -34.80
C ARG A 712 43.25 4.74 -36.18
N ASN A 713 43.07 6.05 -36.20
CA ASN A 713 42.92 6.92 -37.38
C ASN A 713 41.68 6.67 -38.26
N GLN A 714 40.72 5.85 -37.83
CA GLN A 714 39.48 5.64 -38.57
C GLN A 714 38.55 6.86 -38.50
N ARG A 715 37.80 7.11 -39.58
CA ARG A 715 36.75 8.13 -39.69
C ARG A 715 35.49 7.51 -40.29
N MET A 716 34.32 7.98 -39.88
CA MET A 716 33.03 7.50 -40.40
C MET A 716 31.99 8.62 -40.43
N GLU A 717 31.24 8.70 -41.52
CA GLU A 717 30.10 9.62 -41.68
C GLU A 717 28.80 8.81 -41.65
N LEU A 718 27.80 9.32 -40.91
CA LEU A 718 26.48 8.74 -40.76
C LEU A 718 25.42 9.79 -41.09
N LEU A 719 24.47 9.43 -41.96
CA LEU A 719 23.32 10.27 -42.29
C LEU A 719 22.04 9.54 -41.87
N ILE A 720 21.27 10.14 -40.96
CA ILE A 720 20.03 9.58 -40.41
C ILE A 720 18.86 10.44 -40.88
N ALA A 721 17.85 9.80 -41.46
CA ALA A 721 16.62 10.44 -41.93
C ALA A 721 15.45 10.11 -41.00
N PHE A 722 14.66 11.13 -40.65
CA PHE A 722 13.48 11.05 -39.80
C PHE A 722 12.22 11.50 -40.54
N GLU A 723 11.10 10.84 -40.24
CA GLU A 723 9.76 11.29 -40.59
C GLU A 723 9.15 12.07 -39.40
N VAL A 724 8.55 13.23 -39.68
CA VAL A 724 8.08 14.17 -38.65
C VAL A 724 6.57 14.01 -38.46
N ILE A 725 6.15 13.41 -37.35
CA ILE A 725 4.74 12.97 -37.16
C ILE A 725 4.10 13.58 -35.90
N GLY A 726 4.87 13.76 -34.82
CA GLY A 726 4.34 14.13 -33.49
C GLY A 726 4.52 15.60 -33.08
N VAL A 727 4.57 16.54 -34.04
CA VAL A 727 4.68 17.98 -33.77
C VAL A 727 3.29 18.57 -33.53
N THR A 728 3.11 19.31 -32.43
CA THR A 728 1.83 19.90 -31.99
C THR A 728 1.95 21.42 -31.83
N LEU A 729 0.84 22.10 -31.55
CA LEU A 729 0.84 23.55 -31.23
C LEU A 729 1.69 23.91 -29.99
N HIS A 730 2.00 22.94 -29.13
CA HIS A 730 2.79 23.14 -27.91
C HIS A 730 4.30 22.86 -28.08
N THR A 731 4.72 22.14 -29.13
CA THR A 731 6.14 21.80 -29.34
C THR A 731 6.91 23.01 -29.87
N ARG A 732 7.70 23.65 -29.01
CA ARG A 732 8.54 24.81 -29.36
C ARG A 732 9.90 24.44 -29.94
N GLU A 733 10.43 23.29 -29.54
CA GLU A 733 11.72 22.78 -29.99
C GLU A 733 11.73 21.25 -30.03
N LEU A 734 12.58 20.71 -30.88
CA LEU A 734 12.94 19.29 -30.93
C LEU A 734 14.36 19.16 -30.38
N GLN A 735 14.51 18.39 -29.30
CA GLN A 735 15.80 18.08 -28.69
C GLN A 735 16.20 16.63 -29.02
N ALA A 736 17.42 16.42 -29.50
CA ALA A 736 18.01 15.09 -29.68
C ALA A 736 19.33 15.00 -28.92
N GLN A 737 19.53 13.91 -28.17
CA GLN A 737 20.71 13.69 -27.34
C GLN A 737 21.57 12.56 -27.93
N LEU A 738 22.85 12.84 -28.14
CA LEU A 738 23.84 11.94 -28.73
C LEU A 738 24.89 11.59 -27.67
N GLN A 739 25.15 10.30 -27.48
CA GLN A 739 26.17 9.82 -26.55
C GLN A 739 27.00 8.72 -27.19
N LEU A 740 28.31 8.91 -27.21
CA LEU A 740 29.29 7.88 -27.57
C LEU A 740 29.62 7.01 -26.37
N SER A 741 29.97 5.76 -26.62
CA SER A 741 30.43 4.80 -25.61
C SER A 741 31.42 3.81 -26.22
N THR A 742 32.31 3.30 -25.39
CA THR A 742 33.37 2.33 -25.73
C THR A 742 33.73 1.54 -24.48
N SER A 743 34.32 0.36 -24.66
CA SER A 743 34.87 -0.46 -23.57
C SER A 743 36.38 -0.22 -23.34
N SER A 744 37.04 0.50 -24.25
CA SER A 744 38.38 1.08 -24.03
C SER A 744 38.31 2.24 -23.03
N HIS A 745 39.45 2.64 -22.44
CA HIS A 745 39.47 3.70 -21.44
C HIS A 745 39.35 5.09 -22.10
N GLN A 746 38.23 5.78 -21.85
CA GLN A 746 37.99 7.14 -22.34
C GLN A 746 36.94 7.90 -21.50
N ASP A 747 37.40 8.83 -20.66
CA ASP A 747 36.55 9.54 -19.68
C ASP A 747 35.86 10.81 -20.20
N ASP A 748 36.13 11.24 -21.44
CA ASP A 748 35.63 12.50 -22.05
C ASP A 748 34.42 12.32 -22.99
N LEU A 749 33.65 11.25 -22.79
CA LEU A 749 32.47 10.92 -23.60
C LEU A 749 31.17 11.52 -23.03
N TRP A 750 31.11 12.85 -22.99
CA TRP A 750 29.90 13.57 -22.55
C TRP A 750 28.81 13.59 -23.62
N PRO A 751 27.52 13.55 -23.23
CA PRO A 751 26.41 13.63 -24.18
C PRO A 751 26.30 15.03 -24.81
N ILE A 752 26.05 15.07 -26.12
CA ILE A 752 25.78 16.29 -26.88
C ILE A 752 24.28 16.42 -27.13
N THR A 753 23.70 17.57 -26.79
CA THR A 753 22.29 17.88 -27.08
C THR A 753 22.18 18.82 -28.27
N LEU A 754 21.45 18.41 -29.31
CA LEU A 754 21.07 19.27 -30.43
C LEU A 754 19.64 19.78 -30.22
N THR A 755 19.43 21.08 -30.44
CA THR A 755 18.10 21.71 -30.39
C THR A 755 17.73 22.31 -31.75
N LEU A 756 16.46 22.18 -32.13
CA LEU A 756 15.88 22.72 -33.35
C LEU A 756 14.54 23.40 -33.03
N LEU A 757 14.45 24.72 -33.21
CA LEU A 757 13.23 25.49 -32.92
C LEU A 757 12.15 25.22 -33.97
N VAL A 758 10.87 25.25 -33.59
CA VAL A 758 9.73 24.97 -34.48
C VAL A 758 8.81 26.19 -34.60
N ASP A 759 8.55 26.60 -35.85
CA ASP A 759 7.57 27.63 -36.20
C ASP A 759 6.35 26.94 -36.86
N TYR A 760 5.15 27.03 -36.26
CA TYR A 760 3.96 26.24 -36.62
C TYR A 760 2.91 27.06 -37.39
N THR A 761 2.39 26.52 -38.49
CA THR A 761 1.30 27.14 -39.27
C THR A 761 -0.05 26.47 -39.03
N LEU A 762 -1.04 27.22 -38.53
CA LEU A 762 -2.39 26.76 -38.20
C LEU A 762 -3.35 26.82 -39.40
N GLN A 763 -4.15 25.77 -39.57
CA GLN A 763 -5.23 25.68 -40.56
C GLN A 763 -6.60 25.83 -39.89
N ALA A 764 -7.49 26.67 -40.44
CA ALA A 764 -8.84 26.93 -39.91
C ALA A 764 -9.87 27.18 -41.03
N SER A 765 -11.15 27.08 -40.67
CA SER A 765 -12.29 27.11 -41.60
C SER A 765 -13.38 28.12 -41.20
N LEU A 766 -14.01 28.72 -42.21
CA LEU A 766 -15.13 29.66 -42.10
C LEU A 766 -16.15 29.35 -43.21
N SER A 767 -17.41 29.13 -42.85
CA SER A 767 -18.53 28.89 -43.78
C SER A 767 -19.85 29.43 -43.20
N MET A 768 -20.96 29.34 -43.95
CA MET A 768 -22.26 29.91 -43.60
C MET A 768 -23.40 28.99 -44.04
N VAL A 769 -24.48 28.93 -43.25
CA VAL A 769 -25.64 28.05 -43.53
C VAL A 769 -26.55 28.61 -44.64
N SER A 770 -26.81 29.92 -44.63
CA SER A 770 -27.53 30.60 -45.71
C SER A 770 -26.95 31.98 -46.01
N HIS A 771 -26.49 32.17 -47.25
CA HIS A 771 -25.93 33.43 -47.75
C HIS A 771 -26.98 34.49 -48.10
N ARG A 772 -28.26 34.12 -48.16
CA ARG A 772 -29.37 35.02 -48.49
C ARG A 772 -30.61 34.71 -47.66
N LEU A 773 -31.09 35.71 -46.92
CA LEU A 773 -32.38 35.67 -46.21
C LEU A 773 -33.46 36.41 -47.00
N GLN A 774 -34.72 36.14 -46.68
CA GLN A 774 -35.88 36.91 -47.13
C GLN A 774 -36.68 37.42 -45.91
N SER A 775 -37.17 38.65 -45.99
CA SER A 775 -37.94 39.31 -44.92
C SER A 775 -38.97 40.26 -45.53
N PHE A 776 -39.87 40.79 -44.71
CA PHE A 776 -40.92 41.72 -45.14
C PHE A 776 -40.95 42.99 -44.27
N PHE A 777 -41.41 44.12 -44.81
CA PHE A 777 -41.68 45.36 -44.07
C PHE A 777 -43.14 45.80 -44.23
N GLY A 778 -43.74 46.26 -43.13
CA GLY A 778 -45.16 46.59 -43.02
C GLY A 778 -45.53 47.13 -41.64
N GLY A 779 -46.78 47.57 -41.49
CA GLY A 779 -47.30 48.17 -40.25
C GLY A 779 -47.33 49.71 -40.26
N THR A 780 -47.34 50.31 -39.08
CA THR A 780 -47.38 51.78 -38.88
C THR A 780 -46.02 52.33 -38.51
N VAL A 781 -45.67 53.51 -39.04
CA VAL A 781 -44.43 54.23 -38.70
C VAL A 781 -44.39 54.53 -37.20
N MET A 782 -43.35 54.06 -36.52
CA MET A 782 -43.06 54.33 -35.11
C MET A 782 -41.64 54.89 -34.96
N GLY A 783 -41.50 55.98 -34.20
CA GLY A 783 -40.19 56.57 -33.86
C GLY A 783 -39.50 55.82 -32.71
N GLU A 784 -38.19 56.00 -32.58
CA GLU A 784 -37.33 55.31 -31.60
C GLU A 784 -37.87 55.36 -30.16
N SER A 785 -38.31 56.53 -29.71
CA SER A 785 -38.86 56.74 -28.36
C SER A 785 -40.23 56.09 -28.11
N GLY A 786 -40.88 55.57 -29.16
CA GLY A 786 -42.13 54.83 -29.08
C GLY A 786 -41.95 53.32 -28.90
N MET A 787 -40.80 52.76 -29.29
CA MET A 787 -40.53 51.33 -29.25
C MET A 787 -40.19 50.87 -27.82
N LYS A 788 -40.75 49.73 -27.37
CA LYS A 788 -40.57 49.19 -26.01
C LYS A 788 -40.20 47.71 -25.99
N THR A 789 -40.67 46.98 -27.00
CA THR A 789 -40.36 45.58 -27.24
C THR A 789 -39.55 45.46 -28.52
N VAL A 790 -38.79 44.38 -28.63
CA VAL A 790 -38.06 44.04 -29.85
C VAL A 790 -39.03 43.76 -31.01
N GLU A 791 -40.31 43.46 -30.74
CA GLU A 791 -41.35 43.29 -31.76
C GLU A 791 -41.79 44.60 -32.44
N ASP A 792 -41.68 45.74 -31.76
CA ASP A 792 -42.09 47.06 -32.30
C ASP A 792 -41.16 47.56 -33.44
N VAL A 793 -39.97 46.96 -33.58
CA VAL A 793 -38.94 47.36 -34.57
C VAL A 793 -39.31 46.92 -36.00
N GLY A 794 -39.84 45.71 -36.15
CA GLY A 794 -40.08 45.08 -37.46
C GLY A 794 -39.67 43.62 -37.54
N SER A 795 -39.47 43.10 -38.75
CA SER A 795 -39.35 41.65 -39.00
C SER A 795 -38.01 41.02 -38.56
N PRO A 796 -38.01 39.80 -38.01
CA PRO A 796 -36.81 39.12 -37.51
C PRO A 796 -35.91 38.56 -38.60
N LEU A 797 -34.59 38.68 -38.38
CA LEU A 797 -33.51 38.13 -39.19
C LEU A 797 -32.61 37.25 -38.32
N LYS A 798 -32.15 36.12 -38.86
CA LYS A 798 -31.22 35.20 -38.19
C LYS A 798 -30.16 34.70 -39.18
N TYR A 799 -28.91 35.11 -38.99
CA TYR A 799 -27.77 34.59 -39.75
C TYR A 799 -27.03 33.52 -38.93
N GLU A 800 -26.50 32.49 -39.59
CA GLU A 800 -25.74 31.40 -38.94
C GLU A 800 -24.41 31.15 -39.65
N PHE A 801 -23.30 31.32 -38.93
CA PHE A 801 -21.92 31.13 -39.37
C PHE A 801 -21.33 29.88 -38.73
N GLN A 802 -20.53 29.12 -39.49
CA GLN A 802 -19.81 27.93 -39.03
C GLN A 802 -18.31 28.23 -39.00
N VAL A 803 -17.69 28.12 -37.82
CA VAL A 803 -16.34 28.63 -37.56
C VAL A 803 -15.53 27.64 -36.72
N GLY A 804 -14.33 27.25 -37.15
CA GLY A 804 -13.45 26.42 -36.29
C GLY A 804 -12.10 26.02 -36.89
N PRO A 805 -11.14 25.60 -36.04
CA PRO A 805 -9.84 25.08 -36.47
C PRO A 805 -9.96 23.72 -37.18
N VAL A 806 -9.03 23.41 -38.08
CA VAL A 806 -8.94 22.11 -38.76
C VAL A 806 -7.95 21.21 -38.01
N GLY A 807 -8.33 20.76 -36.82
CA GLY A 807 -7.49 19.93 -35.96
C GLY A 807 -7.75 20.15 -34.48
N GLU A 808 -6.68 20.25 -33.70
CA GLU A 808 -6.74 20.50 -32.25
C GLU A 808 -7.16 21.95 -31.94
N GLY A 809 -7.72 22.16 -30.74
CA GLY A 809 -8.04 23.50 -30.23
C GLY A 809 -6.78 24.31 -29.92
N LEU A 810 -6.94 25.64 -29.80
CA LEU A 810 -5.83 26.56 -29.52
C LEU A 810 -5.53 26.69 -28.02
N ALA A 811 -6.42 26.25 -27.13
CA ALA A 811 -6.33 26.40 -25.69
C ALA A 811 -5.97 27.84 -25.29
N ALA A 812 -4.92 28.02 -24.48
CA ALA A 812 -4.43 29.33 -24.05
C ALA A 812 -3.44 30.00 -25.02
N LEU A 813 -3.13 29.38 -26.17
CA LEU A 813 -2.09 29.87 -27.09
C LEU A 813 -2.58 30.99 -28.03
N GLY A 814 -3.89 31.13 -28.23
CA GLY A 814 -4.47 32.15 -29.10
C GLY A 814 -5.99 32.07 -29.15
N THR A 815 -6.62 33.09 -29.72
CA THR A 815 -8.09 33.15 -29.88
C THR A 815 -8.44 33.43 -31.34
N LEU A 816 -9.41 32.66 -31.85
CA LEU A 816 -10.03 32.94 -33.14
C LEU A 816 -11.10 34.03 -32.96
N ILE A 817 -11.11 35.01 -33.87
CA ILE A 817 -12.05 36.13 -33.83
C ILE A 817 -12.81 36.18 -35.16
N LEU A 818 -14.13 36.19 -35.06
CA LEU A 818 -15.04 36.47 -36.17
C LEU A 818 -15.35 37.97 -36.15
N GLY A 819 -14.85 38.69 -37.14
CA GLY A 819 -15.23 40.08 -37.42
C GLY A 819 -16.40 40.12 -38.40
N LEU A 820 -17.42 40.92 -38.08
CA LEU A 820 -18.58 41.16 -38.93
C LEU A 820 -18.61 42.64 -39.31
N GLU A 821 -18.62 42.93 -40.61
CA GLU A 821 -18.98 44.25 -41.10
C GLU A 821 -20.52 44.32 -41.12
N TRP A 822 -21.12 45.14 -40.27
CA TRP A 822 -22.58 45.13 -40.06
C TRP A 822 -23.25 46.40 -40.61
N PRO A 823 -24.21 46.28 -41.55
CA PRO A 823 -24.94 47.41 -42.12
C PRO A 823 -25.95 47.99 -41.12
N TYR A 824 -25.56 49.06 -40.45
CA TYR A 824 -26.20 49.55 -39.23
C TYR A 824 -27.16 50.71 -39.52
N GLU A 825 -26.70 51.70 -40.27
CA GLU A 825 -27.44 52.91 -40.65
C GLU A 825 -27.42 53.11 -42.17
N VAL A 826 -28.46 53.73 -42.70
CA VAL A 826 -28.43 54.38 -44.02
C VAL A 826 -27.76 55.76 -43.92
N SER A 827 -27.28 56.31 -45.05
CA SER A 827 -26.47 57.53 -45.06
C SER A 827 -27.15 58.80 -44.49
N ASN A 828 -28.48 58.78 -44.30
CA ASN A 828 -29.23 59.85 -43.62
C ASN A 828 -29.30 59.71 -42.08
N GLY A 829 -28.65 58.68 -41.50
CA GLY A 829 -28.60 58.44 -40.05
C GLY A 829 -29.78 57.62 -39.49
N LYS A 830 -30.70 57.12 -40.32
CA LYS A 830 -31.75 56.19 -39.87
C LYS A 830 -31.24 54.76 -39.78
N TRP A 831 -31.82 53.97 -38.87
CA TRP A 831 -31.55 52.55 -38.70
C TRP A 831 -31.87 51.71 -39.93
N LEU A 832 -31.00 50.75 -40.25
CA LEU A 832 -31.17 49.79 -41.35
C LEU A 832 -31.46 48.39 -40.82
N LEU A 833 -30.44 47.69 -40.28
CA LEU A 833 -30.59 46.40 -39.61
C LEU A 833 -30.19 46.52 -38.14
N TYR A 834 -31.18 46.39 -37.24
CA TYR A 834 -30.99 46.51 -35.79
C TYR A 834 -30.49 45.20 -35.19
N PRO A 835 -29.23 45.09 -34.72
CA PRO A 835 -28.73 43.87 -34.11
C PRO A 835 -29.32 43.70 -32.70
N THR A 836 -30.02 42.59 -32.48
CA THR A 836 -30.70 42.30 -31.21
C THR A 836 -29.87 41.43 -30.28
N GLU A 837 -29.20 40.41 -30.82
CA GLU A 837 -28.44 39.45 -30.03
C GLU A 837 -27.42 38.70 -30.90
N ILE A 838 -26.24 38.40 -30.35
CA ILE A 838 -25.27 37.50 -31.00
C ILE A 838 -24.95 36.37 -30.03
N THR A 839 -25.11 35.12 -30.46
CA THR A 839 -24.83 33.92 -29.65
C THR A 839 -23.85 33.00 -30.33
N VAL A 840 -22.92 32.46 -29.56
CA VAL A 840 -21.96 31.44 -29.99
C VAL A 840 -22.35 30.12 -29.34
N HIS A 841 -22.67 29.13 -30.18
CA HIS A 841 -23.09 27.79 -29.77
C HIS A 841 -21.91 26.83 -29.91
N GLY A 842 -21.35 26.44 -28.77
CA GLY A 842 -20.34 25.40 -28.63
C GLY A 842 -20.85 24.29 -27.71
N SER A 843 -20.09 23.95 -26.66
CA SER A 843 -20.56 23.10 -25.55
C SER A 843 -21.60 23.78 -24.64
N GLY A 844 -21.82 25.09 -24.84
CA GLY A 844 -22.89 25.90 -24.25
C GLY A 844 -23.16 27.12 -25.13
N SER A 845 -24.22 27.87 -24.82
CA SER A 845 -24.60 29.10 -25.53
C SER A 845 -24.04 30.34 -24.83
N TRP A 846 -23.17 31.09 -25.50
CA TRP A 846 -22.53 32.30 -24.96
C TRP A 846 -22.97 33.54 -25.74
N HIS A 847 -23.41 34.60 -25.06
CA HIS A 847 -23.73 35.87 -25.72
C HIS A 847 -22.43 36.64 -26.03
N CYS A 848 -22.22 36.98 -27.30
CA CYS A 848 -21.16 37.89 -27.71
C CYS A 848 -21.62 39.34 -27.53
N ARG A 849 -20.86 40.13 -26.77
CA ARG A 849 -21.00 41.59 -26.71
C ARG A 849 -19.76 42.23 -27.37
N PRO A 850 -19.86 42.70 -28.62
CA PRO A 850 -18.77 43.44 -29.26
C PRO A 850 -18.55 44.79 -28.54
N PRO A 851 -17.32 45.34 -28.57
CA PRO A 851 -17.03 46.61 -27.91
C PRO A 851 -17.83 47.77 -28.52
N GLY A 852 -18.30 48.69 -27.67
CA GLY A 852 -19.06 49.88 -28.07
C GLY A 852 -20.59 49.80 -27.91
N ASP A 853 -21.10 48.77 -27.23
CA ASP A 853 -22.54 48.57 -26.91
C ASP A 853 -23.48 48.65 -28.13
N LEU A 854 -22.98 48.21 -29.29
CA LEU A 854 -23.65 48.25 -30.59
C LEU A 854 -24.74 47.17 -30.77
N VAL A 855 -25.05 46.37 -29.76
CA VAL A 855 -26.05 45.28 -29.82
C VAL A 855 -27.17 45.57 -28.81
N ASN A 856 -28.40 45.69 -29.30
CA ASN A 856 -29.58 46.18 -28.57
C ASN A 856 -29.35 47.51 -27.80
N PRO A 857 -28.79 48.58 -28.42
CA PRO A 857 -28.46 49.83 -27.73
C PRO A 857 -29.67 50.57 -27.12
N LEU A 858 -30.88 50.28 -27.59
CA LEU A 858 -32.13 50.86 -27.06
C LEU A 858 -32.69 50.06 -25.87
N ASN A 859 -32.00 49.00 -25.43
CA ASN A 859 -32.40 48.10 -24.34
C ASN A 859 -33.84 47.56 -24.48
N LEU A 860 -34.26 47.26 -25.72
CA LEU A 860 -35.59 46.76 -26.00
C LEU A 860 -35.79 45.36 -25.39
N THR A 861 -36.99 45.11 -24.87
CA THR A 861 -37.31 43.85 -24.20
C THR A 861 -37.48 42.70 -25.20
N LEU A 862 -36.71 41.62 -24.99
CA LEU A 862 -36.83 40.36 -25.72
C LEU A 862 -37.98 39.54 -25.13
N SER A 863 -39.00 39.26 -25.94
CA SER A 863 -40.17 38.46 -25.56
C SER A 863 -39.81 36.98 -25.40
N VAL A 864 -39.84 36.48 -24.16
CA VAL A 864 -39.76 35.04 -23.89
C VAL A 864 -41.11 34.40 -24.25
N PRO A 865 -41.16 33.33 -25.07
CA PRO A 865 -42.40 32.63 -25.36
C PRO A 865 -42.91 31.89 -24.12
N GLY A 866 -43.85 32.50 -23.39
CA GLY A 866 -44.47 31.90 -22.21
C GLY A 866 -45.50 32.79 -21.50
N ASP A 867 -45.16 34.06 -21.25
CA ASP A 867 -45.93 34.91 -20.32
C ASP A 867 -46.59 36.14 -20.99
N ARG A 868 -47.81 35.95 -21.51
CA ARG A 868 -48.93 36.91 -21.35
C ARG A 868 -50.28 36.28 -21.74
N PRO A 869 -51.40 36.68 -21.09
CA PRO A 869 -52.70 36.02 -21.22
C PRO A 869 -53.43 36.39 -22.52
N PRO A 870 -54.40 35.57 -22.97
CA PRO A 870 -55.06 35.75 -24.27
C PRO A 870 -56.00 36.96 -24.28
N SER A 871 -55.71 37.94 -25.13
CA SER A 871 -56.71 38.95 -25.54
C SER A 871 -57.67 38.34 -26.58
N PRO A 872 -58.99 38.61 -26.51
CA PRO A 872 -59.99 37.75 -27.12
C PRO A 872 -60.29 38.08 -28.60
N GLN A 873 -59.28 38.27 -29.45
CA GLN A 873 -59.52 38.65 -30.86
C GLN A 873 -58.44 38.25 -31.89
N ARG A 874 -57.98 36.98 -31.89
CA ARG A 874 -57.36 36.35 -33.08
C ARG A 874 -57.33 34.81 -33.01
N ARG A 875 -58.51 34.18 -32.95
CA ARG A 875 -58.66 32.71 -33.07
C ARG A 875 -58.63 32.27 -34.54
N ARG A 876 -57.45 32.16 -35.17
CA ARG A 876 -57.19 31.21 -36.27
C ARG A 876 -55.72 31.14 -36.69
N ARG A 877 -55.26 29.91 -36.98
CA ARG A 877 -53.98 29.54 -37.64
C ARG A 877 -52.71 29.86 -36.86
N GLN A 878 -52.54 29.16 -35.74
CA GLN A 878 -51.23 28.74 -35.28
C GLN A 878 -50.85 27.46 -36.07
N LEU A 879 -49.66 27.42 -36.64
CA LEU A 879 -49.13 26.28 -37.40
C LEU A 879 -47.73 25.98 -36.84
N ASP A 880 -47.63 24.92 -36.04
CA ASP A 880 -46.36 24.51 -35.43
C ASP A 880 -45.42 23.92 -36.50
N PRO A 881 -44.14 24.34 -36.59
CA PRO A 881 -43.17 23.73 -37.47
C PRO A 881 -42.58 22.45 -36.84
N GLY A 882 -43.41 21.40 -36.79
CA GLY A 882 -43.08 20.09 -36.21
C GLY A 882 -43.50 18.92 -37.09
N GLY A 883 -42.98 18.83 -38.32
CA GLY A 883 -43.31 17.75 -39.26
C GLY A 883 -42.48 17.80 -40.55
N GLY A 884 -42.10 16.63 -41.06
CA GLY A 884 -41.20 16.49 -42.22
C GLY A 884 -41.83 16.90 -43.57
N GLN A 885 -40.99 16.90 -44.60
CA GLN A 885 -41.29 17.35 -45.96
C GLN A 885 -42.53 16.66 -46.59
N GLY A 886 -43.66 17.35 -46.59
CA GLY A 886 -44.59 17.40 -47.71
C GLY A 886 -44.47 18.77 -48.40
N PRO A 887 -44.87 18.92 -49.67
CA PRO A 887 -44.80 20.21 -50.35
C PRO A 887 -45.77 21.20 -49.69
N LEU A 888 -45.22 22.30 -49.17
CA LEU A 888 -46.00 23.40 -48.57
C LEU A 888 -46.94 24.02 -49.63
N PRO A 889 -48.18 24.38 -49.26
CA PRO A 889 -49.13 24.97 -50.21
C PRO A 889 -48.63 26.34 -50.66
N VAL A 890 -48.57 26.55 -51.98
CA VAL A 890 -48.21 27.84 -52.58
C VAL A 890 -49.26 28.88 -52.20
N THR A 891 -48.93 29.77 -51.27
CA THR A 891 -49.66 31.02 -51.11
C THR A 891 -49.35 31.91 -52.30
N LEU A 892 -50.40 32.47 -52.93
CA LEU A 892 -50.30 33.28 -54.16
C LEU A 892 -49.44 34.56 -54.02
N ALA A 893 -49.02 34.91 -52.80
CA ALA A 893 -48.07 35.99 -52.51
C ALA A 893 -46.66 35.73 -53.09
N ALA A 894 -46.20 34.48 -53.17
CA ALA A 894 -44.85 34.14 -53.63
C ALA A 894 -44.65 34.25 -55.16
N ALA A 895 -45.69 34.61 -55.92
CA ALA A 895 -45.72 34.52 -57.39
C ALA A 895 -45.74 35.87 -58.13
N LYS A 896 -45.36 36.98 -57.48
CA LYS A 896 -45.06 38.25 -58.16
C LYS A 896 -43.56 38.54 -58.13
N LYS A 897 -42.94 38.73 -59.31
CA LYS A 897 -41.65 39.40 -59.40
C LYS A 897 -41.83 40.86 -58.95
N ALA A 898 -41.00 41.30 -58.00
CA ALA A 898 -40.80 42.71 -57.68
C ALA A 898 -40.50 43.50 -58.97
N LYS A 899 -41.14 44.65 -59.15
CA LYS A 899 -40.99 45.56 -60.30
C LYS A 899 -39.88 46.61 -60.07
N SER A 900 -39.59 46.93 -58.81
CA SER A 900 -38.53 47.86 -58.39
C SER A 900 -37.64 47.20 -57.32
N GLU A 901 -36.32 47.22 -57.51
CA GLU A 901 -35.33 46.64 -56.59
C GLU A 901 -34.13 47.59 -56.42
N ILE A 902 -33.65 47.76 -55.18
CA ILE A 902 -32.44 48.53 -54.85
C ILE A 902 -31.50 47.72 -53.97
N GLN A 903 -30.18 47.89 -54.15
CA GLN A 903 -29.15 47.18 -53.38
C GLN A 903 -28.29 48.14 -52.54
N LEU A 904 -28.13 47.79 -51.26
CA LEU A 904 -27.34 48.46 -50.25
C LEU A 904 -26.18 47.54 -49.82
N SER A 905 -24.97 48.05 -49.68
CA SER A 905 -23.82 47.24 -49.26
C SER A 905 -22.70 48.06 -48.61
N CYS A 906 -22.12 47.50 -47.55
CA CYS A 906 -20.95 48.07 -46.89
C CYS A 906 -19.80 48.31 -47.88
N GLY A 907 -19.25 49.52 -47.85
CA GLY A 907 -18.30 50.03 -48.85
C GLY A 907 -18.88 50.94 -49.94
N GLY A 908 -20.20 51.17 -49.98
CA GLY A 908 -20.84 52.18 -50.84
C GLY A 908 -21.44 53.35 -50.05
N ASP A 909 -21.49 54.54 -50.66
CA ASP A 909 -21.85 55.83 -50.02
C ASP A 909 -23.23 55.87 -49.33
N HIS A 910 -24.13 54.92 -49.63
CA HIS A 910 -25.50 54.88 -49.14
C HIS A 910 -25.69 54.16 -47.79
N THR A 911 -24.69 53.44 -47.28
CA THR A 911 -24.77 52.69 -46.01
C THR A 911 -23.56 52.86 -45.13
N ARG A 912 -23.82 53.12 -43.85
CA ARG A 912 -22.82 53.23 -42.80
C ARG A 912 -22.77 51.90 -42.02
N CYS A 913 -21.61 51.26 -42.03
CA CYS A 913 -21.41 49.96 -41.40
C CYS A 913 -20.49 50.05 -40.18
N VAL A 914 -20.73 49.16 -39.21
CA VAL A 914 -19.97 49.07 -37.96
C VAL A 914 -19.26 47.72 -37.87
N TRP A 915 -18.14 47.66 -37.14
CA TRP A 915 -17.35 46.45 -37.00
C TRP A 915 -17.69 45.72 -35.70
N LEU A 916 -18.29 44.53 -35.78
CA LEU A 916 -18.65 43.72 -34.62
C LEU A 916 -17.64 42.58 -34.47
N GLU A 917 -16.79 42.63 -33.44
CA GLU A 917 -15.85 41.53 -33.11
C GLU A 917 -16.46 40.53 -32.13
N CYS A 918 -16.52 39.25 -32.51
CA CYS A 918 -16.87 38.15 -31.62
C CYS A 918 -15.72 37.17 -31.44
N ARG A 919 -15.32 36.95 -30.18
CA ARG A 919 -14.33 35.94 -29.80
C ARG A 919 -15.00 34.57 -29.84
N ILE A 920 -14.41 33.64 -30.59
CA ILE A 920 -14.84 32.24 -30.61
C ILE A 920 -14.23 31.54 -29.39
N PRO A 921 -15.03 30.88 -28.53
CA PRO A 921 -14.50 30.09 -27.42
C PRO A 921 -13.74 28.89 -27.97
N ASP A 922 -12.67 28.49 -27.27
CA ASP A 922 -11.85 27.37 -27.72
C ASP A 922 -12.64 26.05 -27.74
N ALA A 923 -12.74 25.45 -28.92
CA ALA A 923 -13.48 24.22 -29.15
C ALA A 923 -12.79 23.40 -30.25
N PRO A 924 -12.61 22.07 -30.07
CA PRO A 924 -12.00 21.18 -31.07
C PRO A 924 -12.99 20.80 -32.20
N VAL A 925 -14.08 21.55 -32.37
CA VAL A 925 -15.16 21.30 -33.32
C VAL A 925 -15.61 22.64 -33.90
N ILE A 926 -16.09 22.63 -35.14
CA ILE A 926 -16.73 23.78 -35.79
C ILE A 926 -17.90 24.27 -34.92
N THR A 927 -17.86 25.54 -34.50
CA THR A 927 -18.90 26.18 -33.69
C THR A 927 -19.86 26.99 -34.55
N ASN A 928 -21.11 27.11 -34.11
CA ASN A 928 -22.14 27.88 -34.81
C ASN A 928 -22.30 29.24 -34.12
N VAL A 929 -22.03 30.34 -34.83
CA VAL A 929 -22.34 31.69 -34.37
C VAL A 929 -23.66 32.12 -35.01
N THR A 930 -24.67 32.46 -34.21
CA THR A 930 -25.93 33.01 -34.72
C THR A 930 -26.07 34.48 -34.37
N VAL A 931 -26.38 35.30 -35.37
CA VAL A 931 -26.62 36.74 -35.25
C VAL A 931 -28.11 36.99 -35.48
N GLN A 932 -28.81 37.42 -34.44
CA GLN A 932 -30.22 37.81 -34.49
C GLN A 932 -30.34 39.33 -34.62
N ALA A 933 -31.12 39.78 -35.59
CA ALA A 933 -31.37 41.19 -35.87
C ALA A 933 -32.82 41.41 -36.30
N ARG A 934 -33.21 42.68 -36.49
CA ARG A 934 -34.50 43.05 -37.09
C ARG A 934 -34.36 44.08 -38.19
N VAL A 935 -35.25 44.00 -39.16
CA VAL A 935 -35.50 45.05 -40.15
C VAL A 935 -36.18 46.21 -39.42
N TRP A 936 -35.69 47.44 -39.60
CA TRP A 936 -36.29 48.62 -38.98
C TRP A 936 -37.45 49.15 -39.83
N ASN A 937 -38.65 48.61 -39.65
CA ASN A 937 -39.78 48.80 -40.58
C ASN A 937 -40.08 50.28 -40.88
N SER A 938 -39.97 51.19 -39.90
CA SER A 938 -40.20 52.63 -40.12
C SER A 938 -39.31 53.23 -41.22
N THR A 939 -38.02 52.86 -41.29
CA THR A 939 -37.09 53.36 -42.32
C THR A 939 -37.50 52.86 -43.71
N PHE A 940 -37.93 51.61 -43.83
CA PHE A 940 -38.36 51.04 -45.09
C PHE A 940 -39.73 51.58 -45.55
N ILE A 941 -40.65 51.85 -44.62
CA ILE A 941 -41.96 52.46 -44.89
C ILE A 941 -41.84 53.95 -45.27
N GLU A 942 -40.86 54.68 -44.72
CA GLU A 942 -40.64 56.09 -45.05
C GLU A 942 -39.78 56.29 -46.31
N ASP A 943 -38.59 55.69 -46.35
CA ASP A 943 -37.55 56.02 -47.34
C ASP A 943 -37.54 55.06 -48.54
N TYR A 944 -38.12 53.86 -48.41
CA TYR A 944 -38.07 52.78 -49.41
C TYR A 944 -39.45 52.27 -49.86
N LYS A 945 -40.53 53.00 -49.56
CA LYS A 945 -41.92 52.63 -49.86
C LYS A 945 -42.20 52.31 -51.34
N ASP A 946 -41.48 52.98 -52.24
CA ASP A 946 -41.65 52.84 -53.70
C ASP A 946 -40.86 51.65 -54.29
N PHE A 947 -40.11 50.92 -53.46
CA PHE A 947 -39.38 49.71 -53.84
C PHE A 947 -40.14 48.46 -53.41
N ASP A 948 -40.45 47.58 -54.37
CA ASP A 948 -41.03 46.25 -54.09
C ASP A 948 -40.03 45.35 -53.33
N ARG A 949 -38.71 45.60 -53.48
CA ARG A 949 -37.63 44.86 -52.81
C ARG A 949 -36.41 45.73 -52.48
N VAL A 950 -35.84 45.58 -51.28
CA VAL A 950 -34.54 46.14 -50.89
C VAL A 950 -33.57 45.01 -50.52
N ARG A 951 -32.41 44.93 -51.18
CA ARG A 951 -31.34 43.96 -50.86
C ARG A 951 -30.23 44.61 -50.05
N VAL A 952 -29.87 44.05 -48.89
CA VAL A 952 -28.74 44.48 -48.07
C VAL A 952 -27.65 43.39 -48.07
N ALA A 953 -26.37 43.73 -48.26
CA ALA A 953 -25.26 42.76 -48.33
C ALA A 953 -23.98 43.21 -47.60
N SER A 954 -23.27 42.27 -46.97
CA SER A 954 -22.02 42.56 -46.23
C SER A 954 -21.09 41.34 -46.06
N TRP A 955 -19.97 41.52 -45.35
CA TRP A 955 -18.87 40.56 -45.20
C TRP A 955 -18.59 40.14 -43.75
N ALA A 956 -18.02 38.95 -43.59
CA ALA A 956 -17.52 38.39 -42.34
C ALA A 956 -16.10 37.83 -42.53
N THR A 957 -15.23 37.98 -41.54
CA THR A 957 -13.82 37.58 -41.60
C THR A 957 -13.41 36.80 -40.36
N LEU A 958 -12.56 35.78 -40.53
CA LEU A 958 -11.96 34.97 -39.48
C LEU A 958 -10.45 35.19 -39.47
N PHE A 959 -9.91 35.55 -38.31
CA PHE A 959 -8.48 35.76 -38.10
C PHE A 959 -8.03 35.29 -36.70
N LEU A 960 -6.72 35.08 -36.55
CA LEU A 960 -6.10 34.65 -35.29
C LEU A 960 -5.53 35.85 -34.54
N ARG A 961 -5.80 35.93 -33.22
CA ARG A 961 -5.15 36.86 -32.30
C ARG A 961 -4.40 36.04 -31.23
N THR A 962 -3.06 36.00 -31.33
CA THR A 962 -2.15 35.27 -30.44
C THR A 962 -1.02 36.18 -29.92
N SER A 963 -0.49 35.87 -28.75
CA SER A 963 0.73 36.47 -28.17
C SER A 963 2.00 35.65 -28.46
N VAL A 964 1.88 34.51 -29.16
CA VAL A 964 2.98 33.57 -29.42
C VAL A 964 3.46 33.76 -30.88
N PRO A 965 4.66 34.32 -31.12
CA PRO A 965 5.12 34.66 -32.48
C PRO A 965 5.47 33.45 -33.36
N THR A 966 5.53 32.25 -32.79
CA THR A 966 5.81 31.00 -33.50
C THR A 966 4.54 30.30 -34.02
N ILE A 967 3.36 30.92 -33.89
CA ILE A 967 2.07 30.37 -34.38
C ILE A 967 1.42 31.36 -35.35
N ASN A 968 1.29 30.98 -36.62
CA ASN A 968 0.76 31.84 -37.69
C ASN A 968 -0.48 31.23 -38.36
N MET A 969 -1.39 32.06 -38.87
CA MET A 969 -2.61 31.65 -39.59
C MET A 969 -2.94 32.64 -40.71
N GLU A 970 -3.50 32.14 -41.83
CA GLU A 970 -4.08 32.96 -42.90
C GLU A 970 -5.55 33.36 -42.60
N ASN A 971 -5.91 34.61 -42.90
CA ASN A 971 -7.28 35.11 -42.77
C ASN A 971 -8.24 34.46 -43.80
N LYS A 972 -9.50 34.21 -43.41
CA LYS A 972 -10.56 33.67 -44.29
C LYS A 972 -11.79 34.59 -44.26
N THR A 973 -12.52 34.73 -45.37
CA THR A 973 -13.63 35.70 -45.50
C THR A 973 -14.85 35.13 -46.26
N VAL A 974 -16.06 35.57 -45.91
CA VAL A 974 -17.35 35.12 -46.48
C VAL A 974 -18.33 36.30 -46.61
N ARG A 975 -19.23 36.28 -47.61
CA ARG A 975 -20.27 37.31 -47.86
C ARG A 975 -21.68 36.81 -47.52
N PHE A 976 -22.53 37.69 -47.00
CA PHE A 976 -23.93 37.44 -46.63
C PHE A 976 -24.90 38.55 -47.08
N SER A 977 -26.21 38.26 -47.15
CA SER A 977 -27.23 39.21 -47.63
C SER A 977 -28.66 38.91 -47.16
N VAL A 978 -29.56 39.90 -47.27
CA VAL A 978 -31.01 39.77 -47.08
C VAL A 978 -31.76 40.55 -48.16
N ASP A 979 -32.85 39.97 -48.68
CA ASP A 979 -33.83 40.61 -49.56
C ASP A 979 -35.10 40.94 -48.72
N ILE A 980 -35.60 42.18 -48.78
CA ILE A 980 -36.70 42.68 -47.93
C ILE A 980 -37.84 43.23 -48.81
N ASP A 981 -39.03 42.64 -48.70
CA ASP A 981 -40.21 42.91 -49.57
C ASP A 981 -41.38 43.59 -48.80
N SER A 982 -42.42 44.11 -49.47
CA SER A 982 -43.54 44.85 -48.82
C SER A 982 -44.82 44.02 -48.57
N GLU A 983 -45.60 44.37 -47.54
CA GLU A 983 -46.81 43.64 -47.07
C GLU A 983 -48.16 44.25 -47.53
N LEU A 984 -49.18 43.41 -47.82
CA LEU A 984 -50.52 43.79 -48.36
C LEU A 984 -51.67 43.37 -47.42
N VAL A 985 -52.75 44.17 -47.34
CA VAL A 985 -53.89 44.00 -46.40
C VAL A 985 -55.17 43.49 -47.10
N GLU A 986 -55.96 42.64 -46.44
CA GLU A 986 -57.26 42.08 -46.90
C GLU A 986 -58.48 42.71 -46.16
N GLU A 987 -59.64 42.81 -46.83
CA GLU A 987 -60.94 43.27 -46.26
C GLU A 987 -61.97 42.11 -46.08
N LEU A 988 -62.98 42.28 -45.20
CA LEU A 988 -63.94 41.24 -44.76
C LEU A 988 -65.44 41.64 -44.95
N PRO A 989 -66.38 40.70 -45.16
CA PRO A 989 -67.82 40.96 -45.36
C PRO A 989 -68.72 40.84 -44.10
N ALA A 990 -69.99 41.27 -44.19
CA ALA A 990 -70.90 41.64 -43.08
C ALA A 990 -71.95 40.58 -42.59
N GLU A 991 -72.63 40.87 -41.45
CA GLU A 991 -73.51 39.98 -40.65
C GLU A 991 -75.04 40.19 -40.81
N ILE A 992 -75.88 39.37 -40.14
CA ILE A 992 -77.37 39.31 -40.19
C ILE A 992 -78.01 39.57 -38.80
N GLU A 993 -79.21 40.16 -38.76
CA GLU A 993 -79.86 40.70 -37.54
C GLU A 993 -80.52 39.70 -36.54
N LEU A 994 -80.66 40.18 -35.29
CA LEU A 994 -80.83 39.39 -34.07
C LEU A 994 -82.21 38.73 -33.84
N TRP A 995 -83.30 39.22 -34.43
CA TRP A 995 -84.66 38.81 -34.03
C TRP A 995 -84.98 37.32 -34.32
N LEU A 996 -84.37 36.78 -35.37
CA LEU A 996 -84.47 35.36 -35.76
C LEU A 996 -83.94 34.41 -34.65
N VAL A 997 -83.00 34.87 -33.82
CA VAL A 997 -82.42 34.08 -32.72
C VAL A 997 -83.45 33.85 -31.59
N LEU A 998 -84.26 34.85 -31.26
CA LEU A 998 -85.23 34.78 -30.16
C LEU A 998 -86.38 33.80 -30.43
N VAL A 999 -86.81 33.69 -31.69
CA VAL A 999 -87.85 32.73 -32.13
C VAL A 999 -87.32 31.29 -32.03
N ALA A 1000 -86.06 31.04 -32.38
CA ALA A 1000 -85.45 29.72 -32.29
C ALA A 1000 -85.31 29.21 -30.83
N VAL A 1001 -84.93 30.09 -29.90
CA VAL A 1001 -84.73 29.72 -28.48
C VAL A 1001 -86.06 29.33 -27.81
N SER A 1002 -87.14 30.05 -28.09
CA SER A 1002 -88.46 29.78 -27.51
C SER A 1002 -89.05 28.44 -28.00
N ALA A 1003 -88.87 28.10 -29.28
CA ALA A 1003 -89.24 26.78 -29.81
C ALA A 1003 -88.43 25.62 -29.18
N GLY A 1004 -87.12 25.83 -28.97
CA GLY A 1004 -86.24 24.81 -28.37
C GLY A 1004 -86.58 24.44 -26.92
N LEU A 1005 -86.97 25.42 -26.10
CA LEU A 1005 -87.37 25.18 -24.71
C LEU A 1005 -88.66 24.35 -24.60
N LEU A 1006 -89.61 24.56 -25.51
CA LEU A 1006 -90.85 23.78 -25.60
C LEU A 1006 -90.58 22.29 -25.89
N LEU A 1007 -89.65 22.00 -26.82
CA LEU A 1007 -89.24 20.64 -27.13
C LEU A 1007 -88.58 19.94 -25.93
N LEU A 1008 -87.69 20.65 -25.21
CA LEU A 1008 -86.96 20.12 -24.06
C LEU A 1008 -87.90 19.69 -22.92
N GLY A 1009 -88.93 20.49 -22.63
CA GLY A 1009 -89.93 20.16 -21.61
C GLY A 1009 -90.68 18.85 -21.90
N LEU A 1010 -90.97 18.59 -23.17
CA LEU A 1010 -91.64 17.37 -23.62
C LEU A 1010 -90.75 16.12 -23.44
N VAL A 1011 -89.44 16.24 -23.69
CA VAL A 1011 -88.46 15.17 -23.46
C VAL A 1011 -88.29 14.85 -21.97
N ILE A 1012 -88.26 15.86 -21.10
CA ILE A 1012 -88.17 15.65 -19.64
C ILE A 1012 -89.38 14.87 -19.11
N LEU A 1013 -90.59 15.17 -19.63
CA LEU A 1013 -91.83 14.47 -19.28
C LEU A 1013 -91.79 12.99 -19.69
N LEU A 1014 -91.23 12.67 -20.86
CA LEU A 1014 -91.01 11.29 -21.30
C LEU A 1014 -90.01 10.55 -20.39
N LEU A 1015 -88.88 11.18 -20.06
CA LEU A 1015 -87.85 10.56 -19.21
C LEU A 1015 -88.32 10.32 -17.77
N TRP A 1016 -89.18 11.19 -17.23
CA TRP A 1016 -89.80 10.98 -15.91
C TRP A 1016 -90.72 9.75 -15.90
N LYS A 1017 -91.46 9.51 -16.98
CA LYS A 1017 -92.34 8.34 -17.14
C LYS A 1017 -91.58 7.00 -17.26
N CYS A 1018 -90.27 7.05 -17.45
CA CYS A 1018 -89.37 5.89 -17.49
C CYS A 1018 -88.64 5.61 -16.16
N ASP A 1019 -89.08 6.22 -15.05
CA ASP A 1019 -88.69 5.91 -13.64
C ASP A 1019 -87.17 5.90 -13.33
N PHE A 1020 -86.38 6.66 -14.09
CA PHE A 1020 -84.90 6.56 -14.11
C PHE A 1020 -84.16 7.07 -12.85
N PHE A 1021 -84.80 7.74 -11.88
CA PHE A 1021 -84.06 8.53 -10.86
C PHE A 1021 -84.61 8.48 -9.40
N LYS A 1022 -84.27 7.48 -8.57
CA LYS A 1022 -84.46 7.54 -7.09
C LYS A 1022 -83.38 6.85 -6.22
N ARG A 1023 -82.60 7.66 -5.47
CA ARG A 1023 -82.02 7.51 -4.08
C ARG A 1023 -80.59 8.14 -3.96
N THR A 1024 -80.35 9.31 -3.34
CA THR A 1024 -80.16 9.70 -1.89
C THR A 1024 -78.80 9.28 -1.26
N ARG A 1025 -77.84 10.10 -0.73
CA ARG A 1025 -77.72 11.42 0.01
C ARG A 1025 -77.48 11.24 1.55
N TYR A 1026 -76.72 12.04 2.35
CA TYR A 1026 -76.02 13.36 2.19
C TYR A 1026 -75.05 13.76 3.39
N TYR A 1027 -74.10 14.71 3.18
CA TYR A 1027 -73.45 15.71 4.12
C TYR A 1027 -72.47 15.32 5.29
N ARG A 1028 -71.79 16.26 6.05
CA ARG A 1028 -70.72 17.31 5.81
C ARG A 1028 -70.51 18.24 7.09
N ILE A 1029 -69.32 18.89 7.29
CA ILE A 1029 -69.02 20.24 7.98
C ILE A 1029 -68.26 20.34 9.37
N MET A 1030 -67.05 21.00 9.37
CA MET A 1030 -66.33 21.99 10.30
C MET A 1030 -66.24 21.83 11.87
N PRO A 1031 -65.53 22.67 12.73
CA PRO A 1031 -64.80 23.98 12.57
C PRO A 1031 -63.48 24.34 13.41
N LYS A 1032 -62.80 25.46 13.02
CA LYS A 1032 -62.12 26.62 13.76
C LYS A 1032 -61.08 26.57 14.96
N TYR A 1033 -59.91 27.24 14.73
CA TYR A 1033 -59.16 28.32 15.50
C TYR A 1033 -58.34 28.19 16.84
N HIS A 1034 -57.16 28.88 16.82
CA HIS A 1034 -56.40 29.64 17.88
C HIS A 1034 -55.62 28.96 19.06
N GLY A 1035 -54.44 29.51 19.44
CA GLY A 1035 -53.81 29.38 20.79
C GLY A 1035 -52.26 29.24 20.86
N VAL A 1036 -51.60 29.81 21.91
CA VAL A 1036 -50.12 29.85 22.12
C VAL A 1036 -49.73 29.53 23.59
N ARG A 1037 -48.70 28.68 23.85
CA ARG A 1037 -47.59 28.84 24.85
C ARG A 1037 -46.77 27.54 25.11
N ILE A 1038 -45.67 27.69 25.86
CA ILE A 1038 -44.52 26.78 26.04
C ILE A 1038 -44.52 26.11 27.45
N ARG A 1039 -44.11 24.83 27.58
CA ARG A 1039 -43.05 24.41 28.55
C ARG A 1039 -42.56 22.94 28.51
N GLU A 1040 -41.24 22.85 28.70
CA GLU A 1040 -40.34 21.86 29.35
C GLU A 1040 -40.84 20.51 29.96
N GLU A 1041 -39.92 19.52 29.80
CA GLU A 1041 -39.37 18.59 30.81
C GLU A 1041 -39.77 17.09 30.90
N GLU A 1042 -38.73 16.28 31.18
CA GLU A 1042 -38.65 14.94 31.81
C GLU A 1042 -38.69 13.58 31.04
N ARG A 1043 -37.52 12.89 31.15
CA ARG A 1043 -37.26 11.44 31.44
C ARG A 1043 -37.08 10.37 30.32
N TYR A 1044 -36.03 9.56 30.54
CA TYR A 1044 -35.53 8.34 29.86
C TYR A 1044 -36.08 7.04 30.57
N PRO A 1045 -35.70 5.77 30.24
CA PRO A 1045 -36.08 4.90 29.09
C PRO A 1045 -36.57 3.49 29.60
N PRO A 1046 -36.03 2.33 29.13
CA PRO A 1046 -36.34 1.44 27.98
C PRO A 1046 -37.20 0.19 28.45
N PRO A 1047 -37.13 -1.06 27.92
CA PRO A 1047 -36.60 -1.63 26.66
C PRO A 1047 -37.59 -2.52 25.87
N GLY A 1048 -37.24 -2.88 24.63
CA GLY A 1048 -37.97 -3.88 23.83
C GLY A 1048 -37.13 -4.46 22.69
N SER A 1049 -36.79 -5.75 22.77
CA SER A 1049 -35.93 -6.46 21.82
C SER A 1049 -36.73 -7.08 20.67
N THR A 1050 -36.22 -7.00 19.43
CA THR A 1050 -36.04 -8.15 18.51
C THR A 1050 -35.35 -7.77 17.18
N LEU A 1051 -34.44 -8.64 16.75
CA LEU A 1051 -33.72 -8.69 15.47
C LEU A 1051 -34.56 -9.48 14.42
N PRO A 1052 -34.11 -9.70 13.15
CA PRO A 1052 -33.09 -9.03 12.32
C PRO A 1052 -33.55 -8.73 10.86
N THR A 1053 -32.73 -8.04 10.04
CA THR A 1053 -32.40 -8.50 8.65
C THR A 1053 -31.23 -7.73 8.03
N LYS A 1054 -30.57 -8.34 7.03
CA LYS A 1054 -29.27 -7.91 6.42
C LYS A 1054 -29.44 -6.97 5.21
N LYS A 1055 -28.55 -5.98 5.06
CA LYS A 1055 -27.50 -5.91 4.00
C LYS A 1055 -26.74 -4.56 3.99
N HIS A 1056 -25.41 -4.61 4.17
CA HIS A 1056 -24.38 -4.17 3.20
C HIS A 1056 -24.84 -3.17 2.09
N TRP A 1057 -24.27 -1.96 1.90
CA TRP A 1057 -22.86 -1.67 1.54
C TRP A 1057 -22.29 -0.30 1.99
N VAL A 1058 -20.95 -0.26 2.05
CA VAL A 1058 -19.94 0.82 1.92
C VAL A 1058 -20.41 2.19 1.41
N THR A 1059 -20.10 3.28 2.14
CA THR A 1059 -19.09 4.29 1.75
C THR A 1059 -18.70 5.19 2.94
N SER A 1060 -17.44 5.62 2.96
CA SER A 1060 -16.87 6.56 3.92
C SER A 1060 -17.15 8.03 3.53
N TRP A 1061 -17.15 8.94 4.50
CA TRP A 1061 -16.13 9.97 4.74
C TRP A 1061 -16.62 10.93 5.84
N GLN A 1062 -15.70 11.40 6.69
CA GLN A 1062 -15.66 12.70 7.42
C GLN A 1062 -16.99 13.35 7.89
N THR A 1063 -17.16 13.82 9.12
CA THR A 1063 -16.19 14.52 10.01
C THR A 1063 -16.84 14.72 11.40
N ARG A 1064 -16.05 15.09 12.44
CA ARG A 1064 -16.36 16.01 13.58
C ARG A 1064 -17.80 16.01 14.16
N ASP A 1065 -18.06 15.90 15.47
CA ASP A 1065 -17.34 16.46 16.62
C ASP A 1065 -18.06 16.06 17.95
N ARG A 1066 -17.29 15.99 19.05
CA ARG A 1066 -17.65 16.30 20.46
C ARG A 1066 -18.72 15.48 21.23
N TYR A 1067 -18.25 14.96 22.39
CA TYR A 1067 -18.85 14.94 23.74
C TYR A 1067 -20.38 15.03 23.88
N TYR A 1068 -21.03 14.14 24.66
CA TYR A 1068 -20.65 13.80 26.04
C TYR A 1068 -20.38 12.31 26.30
#